data_AF-A0AAN7FFL7-F1
#
_entry.id   AF-A0AAN7FFL7-F1
#
_cell.length_a   1.000
_cell.length_b   1.000
_cell.length_c   1.000
_cell.angle_alpha   90.00
_cell.angle_beta   90.00
_cell.angle_gamma   90.00
#
_symmetry.space_group_name_H-M   'P 1'
#
loop_
_entity.id
_entity.type
_entity.pdbx_description
1 polymer ?
#
loop_
_entity_poly.entity_id
_entity_poly.type
_entity_poly.pdbx_seq_one_letter_code
_entity_poly.pdbx_strand_id
1 'polypeptide(L)'
;MKEIPTIMFLEEYARVVLQKSIESLYACGVNESDIQKTLIEAIPKILNWIITFKDSQDSKAPSVDFGSDEGLKKVNISEVIDIEEMAWAPKYGLKGMIDASVRANVISNKNEAHEKIMPLEFKTGKASNGQSSMEHSAQVILYTLLMSERYQKHIDSGLLYYLQSGQTQGIVVRRSDLVGLIMRRNELANDMLKASTIQQLPAMIQSLSMCKGCRHLNVCSIYHKAHGGSTESSGLGDVFESHTNHLTISHSIFLRHWDRLIDLEAKEIELVKKQIWRAHSSKSDDSRGCLSSIVLDASDKLPHLKSLKENRFIYRFVHRDLSSINVKALGGDPLSVASSLKSDMDCTLRSGDYVILSTESGHQTIASGVITEISRSHVSVSFSKRLRLPRSNPSLETQDLFGEVWRIDKDEFLTSFAVMRFNLVQLFLQSSQSTHLRKMIVDLEAPKFDSGCIFSQDPAISYIWSEKSLNDDQRRAILKILTAKDYTLILGMPGTGKTSTMVHAVKALLMRGASILLTSYTNSAVDNLLIKLKAQGIDFVRIGRYEAVHEEVQGHCFSAMNVQSVEDVKIRLEQVKVVAVTCLGITSPLLTNKRFDVCIMDEAGQTTLPVSLGPLMFASTFVLVGDHYQLPPLVQSTEARENGMGISLFCRLSEAHPQAISALQSQYRMCQGVMELSNALIYGDRLRCGSSEIASAKLKLSCLKSCSSWLKEVLNPTKPVIFIDTDMLPAFEAKDQKTVNNPVEAYIIAEVTEQLVNNGIEGEDIGIITPYNSQANLIRHAVYTTSVEIHTIDKYQGRDKDCILVSFVRSSENPRNCTSSLLGDWHRINVALTRAKKKLIMVGSCKTLSKVPLLKLLIKKVDEQSGILSVSKNDINYNGGLKRCSQFR
;
A
#
# COMPACT_ATOMS: atom_id res chain seq x y z
N MET A 1 -41.67 -11.87 -14.51
CA MET A 1 -42.44 -10.69 -14.05
C MET A 1 -41.50 -9.50 -14.05
N LYS A 2 -41.88 -8.36 -14.64
CA LYS A 2 -41.06 -7.14 -14.55
C LYS A 2 -41.15 -6.63 -13.11
N GLU A 3 -40.10 -6.82 -12.32
CA GLU A 3 -40.02 -6.29 -10.96
C GLU A 3 -39.84 -4.76 -11.03
N ILE A 4 -40.94 -4.04 -10.99
CA ILE A 4 -40.91 -2.60 -10.75
C ILE A 4 -40.59 -2.41 -9.27
N PRO A 5 -39.55 -1.62 -8.93
CA PRO A 5 -39.25 -1.36 -7.53
C PRO A 5 -40.43 -0.65 -6.86
N THR A 6 -40.83 -1.14 -5.69
CA THR A 6 -41.88 -0.49 -4.89
C THR A 6 -41.28 0.66 -4.07
N ILE A 7 -42.13 1.60 -3.62
CA ILE A 7 -41.70 2.63 -2.66
C ILE A 7 -41.08 1.98 -1.42
N MET A 8 -41.74 0.94 -0.88
CA MET A 8 -41.25 0.15 0.25
C MET A 8 -39.84 -0.41 0.02
N PHE A 9 -39.56 -0.94 -1.18
CA PHE A 9 -38.24 -1.43 -1.53
C PHE A 9 -37.18 -0.32 -1.54
N LEU A 10 -37.50 0.84 -2.13
CA LEU A 10 -36.58 1.97 -2.19
C LEU A 10 -36.33 2.60 -0.81
N GLU A 11 -37.34 2.65 0.05
CA GLU A 11 -37.21 3.12 1.44
C GLU A 11 -36.32 2.19 2.24
N GLU A 12 -36.52 0.87 2.12
CA GLU A 12 -35.65 -0.12 2.77
C GLU A 12 -34.20 -0.02 2.25
N TYR A 13 -34.03 0.12 0.94
CA TYR A 13 -32.71 0.30 0.34
C TYR A 13 -32.04 1.61 0.79
N ALA A 14 -32.81 2.69 0.98
CA ALA A 14 -32.29 3.94 1.52
C ALA A 14 -31.70 3.75 2.94
N ARG A 15 -32.30 2.90 3.78
CA ARG A 15 -31.74 2.54 5.10
C ARG A 15 -30.40 1.81 4.96
N VAL A 16 -30.29 0.88 4.01
CA VAL A 16 -29.02 0.19 3.73
C VAL A 16 -27.93 1.17 3.26
N VAL A 17 -28.27 2.13 2.41
CA VAL A 17 -27.33 3.16 1.94
C VAL A 17 -26.87 4.05 3.09
N LEU A 18 -27.78 4.45 3.98
CA LEU A 18 -27.44 5.22 5.19
C LEU A 18 -26.49 4.45 6.10
N GLN A 19 -26.80 3.18 6.42
CA GLN A 19 -25.95 2.33 7.26
C GLN A 19 -24.55 2.16 6.68
N LYS A 20 -24.40 2.08 5.36
CA LYS A 20 -23.08 2.01 4.71
C LYS A 20 -22.32 3.34 4.72
N SER A 21 -23.01 4.46 4.93
CA SER A 21 -22.44 5.80 4.82
C SER A 21 -22.12 6.43 6.17
N ILE A 22 -22.31 5.72 7.29
CA ILE A 22 -22.18 6.25 8.66
C ILE A 22 -20.85 6.98 8.87
N GLU A 23 -19.71 6.41 8.44
CA GLU A 23 -18.40 7.04 8.61
C GLU A 23 -18.31 8.40 7.88
N SER A 24 -18.86 8.46 6.66
CA SER A 24 -18.92 9.68 5.85
C SER A 24 -19.88 10.72 6.44
N LEU A 25 -21.02 10.27 6.98
CA LEU A 25 -21.98 11.15 7.66
C LEU A 25 -21.36 11.77 8.92
N TYR A 26 -20.64 10.98 9.71
CA TYR A 26 -19.87 11.44 10.86
C TYR A 26 -18.82 12.50 10.47
N ALA A 27 -18.05 12.26 9.39
CA ALA A 27 -17.06 13.22 8.93
C ALA A 27 -17.68 14.55 8.46
N CYS A 28 -18.83 14.47 7.80
CA CYS A 28 -19.59 15.65 7.38
C CYS A 28 -20.32 16.36 8.52
N GLY A 29 -20.41 15.75 9.71
CA GLY A 29 -21.12 16.32 10.87
C GLY A 29 -22.64 16.41 10.66
N VAL A 30 -23.21 15.50 9.86
CA VAL A 30 -24.65 15.49 9.54
C VAL A 30 -25.38 14.37 10.28
N ASN A 31 -26.65 14.60 10.62
CA ASN A 31 -27.49 13.60 11.29
C ASN A 31 -28.10 12.63 10.28
N GLU A 32 -28.13 11.35 10.63
CA GLU A 32 -28.69 10.28 9.80
C GLU A 32 -30.18 10.48 9.49
N SER A 33 -30.94 11.02 10.45
CA SER A 33 -32.38 11.25 10.29
C SER A 33 -32.69 12.34 9.25
N ASP A 34 -31.88 13.40 9.20
CA ASP A 34 -32.00 14.46 8.20
C ASP A 34 -31.68 13.95 6.79
N ILE A 35 -30.65 13.12 6.67
CA ILE A 35 -30.29 12.49 5.39
C ILE A 35 -31.32 11.44 5.00
N GLN A 36 -31.85 10.68 5.95
CA GLN A 36 -32.95 9.75 5.70
C GLN A 36 -34.17 10.47 5.14
N LYS A 37 -34.57 11.58 5.76
CA LYS A 37 -35.65 12.42 5.26
C LYS A 37 -35.37 12.89 3.83
N THR A 38 -34.16 13.38 3.57
CA THR A 38 -33.74 13.82 2.22
C THR A 38 -33.84 12.70 1.19
N LEU A 39 -33.42 11.48 1.53
CA LEU A 39 -33.52 10.32 0.65
C LEU A 39 -34.98 9.93 0.39
N ILE A 40 -35.82 9.89 1.44
CA ILE A 40 -37.25 9.56 1.32
C ILE A 40 -37.98 10.59 0.45
N GLU A 41 -37.70 11.87 0.60
CA GLU A 41 -38.28 12.93 -0.23
C GLU A 41 -37.91 12.81 -1.72
N ALA A 42 -36.78 12.17 -2.03
CA ALA A 42 -36.36 11.92 -3.41
C ALA A 42 -37.01 10.68 -4.04
N ILE A 43 -37.41 9.68 -3.24
CA ILE A 43 -37.94 8.38 -3.72
C ILE A 43 -39.10 8.54 -4.70
N PRO A 44 -40.14 9.37 -4.46
CA PRO A 44 -41.25 9.51 -5.40
C PRO A 44 -40.80 9.97 -6.79
N LYS A 45 -39.80 10.86 -6.86
CA LYS A 45 -39.25 11.37 -8.14
C LYS A 45 -38.48 10.29 -8.88
N ILE A 46 -37.67 9.52 -8.16
CA ILE A 46 -36.91 8.38 -8.72
C ILE A 46 -37.89 7.33 -9.26
N LEU A 47 -38.88 6.95 -8.46
CA LEU A 47 -39.88 5.94 -8.84
C LEU A 47 -40.69 6.39 -10.06
N ASN A 48 -41.17 7.64 -10.05
CA ASN A 48 -41.91 8.20 -11.18
C ASN A 48 -41.07 8.19 -12.46
N TRP A 49 -39.79 8.54 -12.37
CA TRP A 49 -38.87 8.47 -13.50
C TRP A 49 -38.70 7.04 -14.03
N ILE A 50 -38.50 6.06 -13.15
CA ILE A 50 -38.38 4.64 -13.54
C ILE A 50 -39.63 4.15 -14.26
N ILE A 51 -40.82 4.43 -13.72
CA ILE A 51 -42.10 4.04 -14.33
C ILE A 51 -42.24 4.68 -15.71
N THR A 52 -41.93 5.97 -15.80
CA THR A 52 -42.09 6.76 -17.03
C THR A 52 -41.14 6.29 -18.13
N PHE A 53 -39.87 6.02 -17.82
CA PHE A 53 -38.86 5.73 -18.83
C PHE A 53 -38.63 4.25 -19.09
N LYS A 54 -38.86 3.34 -18.14
CA LYS A 54 -38.55 1.90 -18.31
C LYS A 54 -39.76 1.04 -18.61
N ASP A 55 -40.95 1.45 -18.15
CA ASP A 55 -42.16 0.64 -18.25
C ASP A 55 -43.28 1.25 -19.11
N SER A 56 -42.95 2.32 -19.85
CA SER A 56 -43.88 2.85 -20.84
C SER A 56 -44.07 1.86 -21.99
N GLN A 57 -45.33 1.62 -22.38
CA GLN A 57 -45.60 1.06 -23.71
C GLN A 57 -45.22 2.12 -24.76
N ASP A 58 -44.78 1.70 -25.95
CA ASP A 58 -44.22 2.60 -26.97
C ASP A 58 -45.12 3.81 -27.32
N SER A 59 -46.44 3.67 -27.17
CA SER A 59 -47.42 4.76 -27.36
C SER A 59 -47.37 5.85 -26.27
N LYS A 60 -47.00 5.49 -25.03
CA LYS A 60 -46.91 6.34 -23.83
C LYS A 60 -45.48 6.77 -23.47
N ALA A 61 -44.50 6.51 -24.34
CA ALA A 61 -43.12 6.88 -24.10
C ALA A 61 -42.95 8.41 -23.89
N PRO A 62 -42.16 8.85 -22.89
CA PRO A 62 -41.96 10.26 -22.57
C PRO A 62 -41.23 11.00 -23.69
N SER A 63 -41.63 12.25 -23.92
CA SER A 63 -40.93 13.16 -24.83
C SER A 63 -39.72 13.79 -24.13
N VAL A 64 -38.54 13.62 -24.71
CA VAL A 64 -37.27 14.18 -24.28
C VAL A 64 -36.78 15.16 -25.33
N ASP A 65 -36.36 16.35 -24.91
CA ASP A 65 -35.78 17.35 -25.79
C ASP A 65 -34.28 17.07 -26.00
N PHE A 66 -33.88 16.91 -27.27
CA PHE A 66 -32.50 16.72 -27.71
C PHE A 66 -31.84 18.03 -28.21
N GLY A 67 -32.47 19.19 -27.96
CA GLY A 67 -31.97 20.51 -28.32
C GLY A 67 -32.55 21.02 -29.64
N SER A 68 -32.10 22.20 -30.07
CA SER A 68 -32.70 22.95 -31.20
C SER A 68 -32.74 22.20 -32.52
N ASP A 69 -31.76 21.35 -32.78
CA ASP A 69 -31.55 20.72 -34.10
C ASP A 69 -32.35 19.42 -34.25
N GLU A 70 -32.58 18.71 -33.14
CA GLU A 70 -33.18 17.37 -33.10
C GLU A 70 -34.57 17.36 -32.44
N GLY A 71 -34.86 18.39 -31.63
CA GLY A 71 -36.15 18.63 -30.99
C GLY A 71 -36.59 17.54 -30.02
N LEU A 72 -37.91 17.47 -29.82
CA LEU A 72 -38.55 16.47 -28.97
C LEU A 72 -38.59 15.10 -29.64
N LYS A 73 -38.12 14.07 -28.93
CA LYS A 73 -38.20 12.65 -29.34
C LYS A 73 -38.81 11.81 -28.22
N LYS A 74 -39.54 10.74 -28.55
CA LYS A 74 -40.01 9.81 -27.54
C LYS A 74 -38.92 8.81 -27.19
N VAL A 75 -38.66 8.59 -25.91
CA VAL A 75 -37.56 7.74 -25.44
C VAL A 75 -38.07 6.71 -24.43
N ASN A 76 -37.80 5.42 -24.68
CA ASN A 76 -38.11 4.33 -23.78
C ASN A 76 -36.84 3.50 -23.49
N ILE A 77 -36.49 3.32 -22.22
CA ILE A 77 -35.33 2.54 -21.78
C ILE A 77 -35.72 1.07 -21.72
N SER A 78 -35.22 0.27 -22.66
CA SER A 78 -35.49 -1.16 -22.71
C SER A 78 -34.64 -1.95 -21.71
N GLU A 79 -33.40 -1.50 -21.47
CA GLU A 79 -32.43 -2.26 -20.66
C GLU A 79 -31.43 -1.33 -19.94
N VAL A 80 -31.02 -1.73 -18.73
CA VAL A 80 -29.83 -1.18 -18.06
C VAL A 80 -28.70 -2.20 -18.21
N ILE A 81 -27.75 -1.88 -19.09
CA ILE A 81 -26.65 -2.75 -19.50
C ILE A 81 -25.61 -2.87 -18.39
N ASP A 82 -25.19 -1.75 -17.79
CA ASP A 82 -24.26 -1.73 -16.66
C ASP A 82 -24.50 -0.48 -15.79
N ILE A 83 -24.00 -0.51 -14.55
CA ILE A 83 -24.02 0.59 -13.60
C ILE A 83 -22.60 0.87 -13.10
N GLU A 84 -22.30 2.14 -12.83
CA GLU A 84 -20.95 2.60 -12.47
C GLU A 84 -19.90 1.98 -13.42
N GLU A 85 -20.15 2.09 -14.73
CA GLU A 85 -19.32 1.47 -15.76
C GLU A 85 -18.00 2.23 -15.89
N MET A 86 -16.94 1.69 -15.31
CA MET A 86 -15.58 2.20 -15.51
C MET A 86 -15.16 1.91 -16.95
N ALA A 87 -14.97 2.96 -17.75
CA ALA A 87 -14.59 2.85 -19.15
C ALA A 87 -13.29 3.63 -19.41
N TRP A 88 -12.39 3.02 -20.17
CA TRP A 88 -11.14 3.61 -20.61
C TRP A 88 -11.15 3.67 -22.13
N ALA A 89 -10.73 4.81 -22.68
CA ALA A 89 -10.67 5.06 -24.10
C ALA A 89 -9.27 5.57 -24.49
N PRO A 90 -8.28 4.68 -24.59
CA PRO A 90 -6.90 5.04 -24.91
C PRO A 90 -6.77 5.82 -26.22
N LYS A 91 -7.60 5.52 -27.24
CA LYS A 91 -7.61 6.26 -28.52
C LYS A 91 -7.84 7.75 -28.31
N TYR A 92 -8.66 8.11 -27.32
CA TYR A 92 -9.01 9.49 -27.00
C TYR A 92 -8.27 10.02 -25.77
N GLY A 93 -7.42 9.23 -25.10
CA GLY A 93 -6.76 9.62 -23.86
C GLY A 93 -7.74 9.98 -22.75
N LEU A 94 -8.87 9.27 -22.67
CA LEU A 94 -9.94 9.50 -21.70
C LEU A 94 -10.15 8.28 -20.81
N LYS A 95 -10.60 8.53 -19.58
CA LYS A 95 -11.15 7.52 -18.67
C LYS A 95 -12.30 8.14 -17.90
N GLY A 96 -13.27 7.33 -17.49
CA GLY A 96 -14.40 7.80 -16.71
C GLY A 96 -15.19 6.66 -16.08
N MET A 97 -16.13 7.04 -15.23
CA MET A 97 -17.11 6.14 -14.64
C MET A 97 -18.48 6.67 -15.04
N ILE A 98 -19.19 5.89 -15.84
CA ILE A 98 -20.52 6.22 -16.36
C ILE A 98 -21.53 5.73 -15.32
N ASP A 99 -22.44 6.59 -14.86
CA ASP A 99 -23.41 6.21 -13.83
C ASP A 99 -24.25 4.99 -14.25
N ALA A 100 -24.82 5.05 -15.45
CA ALA A 100 -25.53 3.92 -16.05
C ALA A 100 -25.36 3.88 -17.57
N SER A 101 -25.15 2.68 -18.10
CA SER A 101 -25.16 2.40 -19.53
C SER A 101 -26.48 1.76 -19.89
N VAL A 102 -27.23 2.38 -20.80
CA VAL A 102 -28.61 1.97 -21.09
C VAL A 102 -28.81 1.67 -22.57
N ARG A 103 -29.75 0.76 -22.83
CA ARG A 103 -30.34 0.54 -24.14
C ARG A 103 -31.69 1.26 -24.17
N ALA A 104 -31.87 2.12 -25.16
CA ALA A 104 -33.07 2.94 -25.29
C ALA A 104 -33.62 2.87 -26.72
N ASN A 105 -34.93 2.73 -26.84
CA ASN A 105 -35.67 2.91 -28.07
C ASN A 105 -36.01 4.39 -28.22
N VAL A 106 -35.45 5.03 -29.24
CA VAL A 106 -35.69 6.43 -29.57
C VAL A 106 -36.59 6.48 -30.80
N ILE A 107 -37.79 7.03 -30.63
CA ILE A 107 -38.79 7.15 -31.69
C ILE A 107 -38.74 8.58 -32.22
N SER A 108 -38.43 8.72 -33.51
CA SER A 108 -38.36 10.01 -34.19
C SER A 108 -39.75 10.56 -34.53
N ASN A 109 -39.81 11.83 -34.94
CA ASN A 109 -41.05 12.47 -35.44
C ASN A 109 -41.65 11.77 -36.67
N LYS A 110 -40.91 10.90 -37.35
CA LYS A 110 -41.38 10.07 -38.46
C LYS A 110 -41.94 8.69 -38.01
N ASN A 111 -42.08 8.46 -36.70
CA ASN A 111 -42.47 7.18 -36.08
C ASN A 111 -41.51 6.00 -36.35
N GLU A 112 -40.27 6.27 -36.80
CA GLU A 112 -39.22 5.25 -36.87
C GLU A 112 -38.59 5.06 -35.49
N ALA A 113 -38.61 3.82 -34.99
CA ALA A 113 -38.01 3.44 -33.72
C ALA A 113 -36.58 2.92 -33.97
N HIS A 114 -35.59 3.57 -33.34
CA HIS A 114 -34.20 3.12 -33.37
C HIS A 114 -33.74 2.74 -31.97
N GLU A 115 -33.25 1.51 -31.83
CA GLU A 115 -32.58 1.09 -30.62
C GLU A 115 -31.16 1.69 -30.58
N LYS A 116 -30.84 2.41 -29.51
CA LYS A 116 -29.54 3.04 -29.27
C LYS A 116 -28.98 2.60 -27.92
N ILE A 117 -27.66 2.45 -27.84
CA ILE A 117 -26.92 2.35 -26.58
C ILE A 117 -26.46 3.76 -26.23
N MET A 118 -26.70 4.21 -25.00
CA MET A 118 -26.47 5.59 -24.57
C MET A 118 -25.98 5.63 -23.12
N PRO A 119 -25.11 6.58 -22.75
CA PRO A 119 -24.83 6.87 -21.35
C PRO A 119 -26.02 7.61 -20.73
N LEU A 120 -26.32 7.29 -19.48
CA LEU A 120 -27.26 8.00 -18.63
C LEU A 120 -26.49 8.56 -17.43
N GLU A 121 -26.50 9.89 -17.28
CA GLU A 121 -25.87 10.62 -16.18
C GLU A 121 -26.92 11.16 -15.22
N PHE A 122 -26.70 10.99 -13.91
CA PHE A 122 -27.58 11.50 -12.87
C PHE A 122 -26.98 12.74 -12.19
N LYS A 123 -27.78 13.79 -12.03
CA LYS A 123 -27.44 14.97 -11.22
C LYS A 123 -28.45 15.17 -10.12
N THR A 124 -27.98 15.31 -8.89
CA THR A 124 -28.84 15.47 -7.70
C THR A 124 -29.38 16.90 -7.55
N GLY A 125 -28.66 17.92 -8.06
CA GLY A 125 -29.06 19.33 -8.01
C GLY A 125 -30.09 19.74 -9.06
N LYS A 126 -30.42 21.05 -9.11
CA LYS A 126 -31.29 21.63 -10.14
C LYS A 126 -30.58 21.66 -11.49
N ALA A 127 -31.37 21.62 -12.57
CA ALA A 127 -30.91 22.03 -13.89
C ALA A 127 -30.45 23.50 -13.79
N SER A 128 -29.14 23.70 -13.85
CA SER A 128 -28.52 25.00 -13.66
C SER A 128 -28.39 25.72 -15.00
N ASN A 129 -28.68 27.02 -15.03
CA ASN A 129 -28.46 27.81 -16.24
C ASN A 129 -26.98 28.22 -16.34
N GLY A 130 -26.47 28.40 -17.57
CA GLY A 130 -25.11 28.87 -17.80
C GLY A 130 -24.05 27.76 -17.77
N GLN A 131 -22.90 28.04 -17.15
CA GLN A 131 -21.68 27.24 -17.29
C GLN A 131 -21.81 25.80 -16.79
N SER A 132 -22.52 25.56 -15.69
CA SER A 132 -22.67 24.21 -15.12
C SER A 132 -23.51 23.27 -15.97
N SER A 133 -24.51 23.78 -16.72
CA SER A 133 -25.22 22.96 -17.71
C SER A 133 -24.32 22.57 -18.88
N MET A 134 -23.41 23.47 -19.30
CA MET A 134 -22.40 23.14 -20.31
C MET A 134 -21.42 22.07 -19.81
N GLU A 135 -20.98 22.15 -18.55
CA GLU A 135 -20.11 21.15 -17.92
C GLU A 135 -20.78 19.78 -17.83
N HIS A 136 -22.06 19.72 -17.42
CA HIS A 136 -22.81 18.46 -17.38
C HIS A 136 -23.02 17.87 -18.78
N SER A 137 -23.34 18.71 -19.77
CA SER A 137 -23.49 18.26 -21.16
C SER A 137 -22.16 17.75 -21.74
N ALA A 138 -21.06 18.43 -21.43
CA ALA A 138 -19.71 18.00 -21.82
C ALA A 138 -19.33 16.65 -21.22
N GLN A 139 -19.69 16.37 -19.96
CA GLN A 139 -19.48 15.06 -19.34
C GLN A 139 -20.18 13.95 -20.12
N VAL A 140 -21.46 14.14 -20.47
CA VAL A 140 -22.23 13.17 -21.28
C VAL A 140 -21.59 12.97 -22.67
N ILE A 141 -21.13 14.04 -23.33
CA ILE A 141 -20.42 13.95 -24.62
C ILE A 141 -19.09 13.19 -24.49
N LEU A 142 -18.37 13.32 -23.38
CA LEU A 142 -17.16 12.53 -23.15
C LEU A 142 -17.49 11.07 -22.87
N TYR A 143 -18.59 10.78 -22.18
CA TYR A 143 -19.06 9.40 -21.98
C TYR A 143 -19.43 8.70 -23.29
N THR A 144 -19.97 9.41 -24.28
CA THR A 144 -20.27 8.80 -25.58
C THR A 144 -19.00 8.34 -26.30
N LEU A 145 -17.88 9.08 -26.18
CA LEU A 145 -16.58 8.63 -26.69
C LEU A 145 -16.05 7.41 -25.94
N LEU A 146 -16.16 7.42 -24.60
CA LEU A 146 -15.74 6.30 -23.74
C LEU A 146 -16.49 5.01 -24.12
N MET A 147 -17.81 5.10 -24.22
CA MET A 147 -18.65 3.98 -24.63
C MET A 147 -18.41 3.60 -26.09
N SER A 148 -18.13 4.56 -26.98
CA SER A 148 -17.91 4.24 -28.40
C SER A 148 -16.71 3.32 -28.61
N GLU A 149 -15.63 3.54 -27.88
CA GLU A 149 -14.45 2.65 -27.90
C GLU A 149 -14.75 1.32 -27.20
N ARG A 150 -15.36 1.36 -26.02
CA ARG A 150 -15.67 0.17 -25.21
C ARG A 150 -16.62 -0.81 -25.91
N TYR A 151 -17.68 -0.31 -26.54
CA TYR A 151 -18.64 -1.13 -27.28
C TYR A 151 -18.28 -1.27 -28.77
N GLN A 152 -17.19 -0.65 -29.23
CA GLN A 152 -16.77 -0.49 -30.64
C GLN A 152 -17.96 -0.24 -31.58
N LYS A 153 -18.83 0.67 -31.18
CA LYS A 153 -20.01 1.15 -31.91
C LYS A 153 -20.03 2.66 -31.81
N HIS A 154 -20.45 3.36 -32.85
CA HIS A 154 -20.57 4.81 -32.76
C HIS A 154 -21.76 5.19 -31.87
N ILE A 155 -21.48 5.82 -30.74
CA ILE A 155 -22.48 6.34 -29.80
C ILE A 155 -22.45 7.87 -29.92
N ASP A 156 -23.58 8.45 -30.31
CA ASP A 156 -23.70 9.86 -30.73
C ASP A 156 -24.61 10.69 -29.83
N SER A 157 -25.14 10.08 -28.78
CA SER A 157 -26.13 10.72 -27.92
C SER A 157 -26.16 10.08 -26.54
N GLY A 158 -26.63 10.84 -25.55
CA GLY A 158 -26.77 10.43 -24.15
C GLY A 158 -27.97 11.07 -23.48
N LEU A 159 -28.25 10.64 -22.26
CA LEU A 159 -29.33 11.16 -21.42
C LEU A 159 -28.76 11.79 -20.15
N LEU A 160 -29.31 12.94 -19.76
CA LEU A 160 -28.96 13.65 -18.54
C LEU A 160 -30.22 13.86 -17.70
N TYR A 161 -30.23 13.32 -16.48
CA TYR A 161 -31.36 13.46 -15.56
C TYR A 161 -31.02 14.32 -14.35
N TYR A 162 -31.90 15.28 -14.06
CA TYR A 162 -31.83 16.13 -12.87
C TYR A 162 -32.89 15.69 -11.85
N LEU A 163 -32.46 15.10 -10.74
CA LEU A 163 -33.34 14.59 -9.70
C LEU A 163 -34.20 15.68 -9.05
N GLN A 164 -33.62 16.86 -8.79
CA GLN A 164 -34.35 17.90 -8.08
C GLN A 164 -35.52 18.48 -8.89
N SER A 165 -35.32 18.69 -10.20
CA SER A 165 -36.36 19.18 -11.11
C SER A 165 -37.20 18.06 -11.72
N GLY A 166 -36.74 16.80 -11.70
CA GLY A 166 -37.36 15.67 -12.37
C GLY A 166 -37.24 15.71 -13.90
N GLN A 167 -36.41 16.60 -14.45
CA GLN A 167 -36.25 16.80 -15.88
C GLN A 167 -35.21 15.84 -16.47
N THR A 168 -35.53 15.24 -17.61
CA THR A 168 -34.57 14.51 -18.46
C THR A 168 -34.30 15.30 -19.72
N GLN A 169 -33.03 15.48 -20.05
CA GLN A 169 -32.57 16.13 -21.26
C GLN A 169 -31.79 15.12 -22.13
N GLY A 170 -32.01 15.17 -23.43
CA GLY A 170 -31.24 14.45 -24.42
C GLY A 170 -30.03 15.27 -24.84
N ILE A 171 -28.86 14.65 -24.89
CA ILE A 171 -27.62 15.29 -25.34
C ILE A 171 -27.22 14.65 -26.65
N VAL A 172 -27.11 15.44 -27.72
CA VAL A 172 -26.58 14.98 -29.02
C VAL A 172 -25.17 15.50 -29.21
N VAL A 173 -24.30 14.62 -29.68
CA VAL A 173 -22.89 14.93 -29.90
C VAL A 173 -22.74 15.71 -31.20
N ARG A 174 -22.38 16.99 -31.09
CA ARG A 174 -22.00 17.80 -32.26
C ARG A 174 -20.50 17.74 -32.48
N ARG A 175 -20.08 17.76 -33.75
CA ARG A 175 -18.66 17.74 -34.12
C ARG A 175 -17.89 18.93 -33.51
N SER A 176 -18.50 20.12 -33.46
CA SER A 176 -17.88 21.31 -32.85
C SER A 176 -17.59 21.11 -31.37
N ASP A 177 -18.52 20.52 -30.63
CA ASP A 177 -18.37 20.27 -29.19
C ASP A 177 -17.25 19.25 -28.95
N LEU A 178 -17.22 18.16 -29.73
CA LEU A 178 -16.15 17.17 -29.67
C LEU A 178 -14.77 17.79 -29.94
N VAL A 179 -14.64 18.60 -30.99
CA VAL A 179 -13.38 19.26 -31.33
C VAL A 179 -12.93 20.15 -30.17
N GLY A 180 -13.83 20.97 -29.62
CA GLY A 180 -13.53 21.84 -28.48
C GLY A 180 -13.10 21.06 -27.24
N LEU A 181 -13.82 19.99 -26.87
CA LEU A 181 -13.51 19.17 -25.70
C LEU A 181 -12.20 18.41 -25.84
N ILE A 182 -11.90 17.86 -27.03
CA ILE A 182 -10.62 17.18 -27.28
C ILE A 182 -9.46 18.18 -27.27
N MET A 183 -9.64 19.39 -27.80
CA MET A 183 -8.62 20.44 -27.68
C MET A 183 -8.34 20.79 -26.21
N ARG A 184 -9.38 21.00 -25.39
CA ARG A 184 -9.22 21.24 -23.94
C ARG A 184 -8.58 20.07 -23.21
N ARG A 185 -8.92 18.83 -23.58
CA ARG A 185 -8.25 17.64 -23.05
C ARG A 185 -6.76 17.62 -23.40
N ASN A 186 -6.40 17.98 -24.64
CA ASN A 186 -5.00 18.03 -25.07
C ASN A 186 -4.21 19.12 -24.33
N GLU A 187 -4.82 20.29 -24.12
CA GLU A 187 -4.24 21.36 -23.29
C GLU A 187 -4.00 20.88 -21.87
N LEU A 188 -5.01 20.27 -21.23
CA LEU A 188 -4.88 19.71 -19.88
C LEU A 188 -3.78 18.63 -19.82
N ALA A 189 -3.73 17.73 -20.79
CA ALA A 189 -2.70 16.68 -20.83
C ALA A 189 -1.29 17.26 -20.99
N ASN A 190 -1.13 18.30 -21.80
CA ASN A 190 0.13 19.02 -21.96
C ASN A 190 0.53 19.74 -20.67
N ASP A 191 -0.42 20.37 -19.97
CA ASP A 191 -0.15 21.06 -18.71
C ASP A 191 0.18 20.07 -17.59
N MET A 192 -0.50 18.92 -17.52
CA MET A 192 -0.13 17.83 -16.61
C MET A 192 1.28 17.29 -16.89
N LEU A 193 1.66 17.18 -18.17
CA LEU A 193 3.01 16.77 -18.55
C LEU A 193 4.06 17.80 -18.14
N LYS A 194 3.80 19.09 -18.36
CA LYS A 194 4.68 20.18 -17.90
C LYS A 194 4.80 20.21 -16.38
N ALA A 195 3.69 20.05 -15.67
CA ALA A 195 3.68 19.99 -14.21
C ALA A 195 4.55 18.84 -13.69
N SER A 196 4.42 17.63 -14.23
CA SER A 196 5.23 16.48 -13.78
C SER A 196 6.69 16.52 -14.21
N THR A 197 7.01 17.17 -15.34
CA THR A 197 8.37 17.17 -15.90
C THR A 197 9.23 18.33 -15.45
N ILE A 198 8.65 19.53 -15.35
CA ILE A 198 9.37 20.78 -15.04
C ILE A 198 8.71 21.59 -13.91
N GLN A 199 7.73 21.03 -13.20
CA GLN A 199 6.98 21.70 -12.11
C GLN A 199 6.38 23.04 -12.52
N GLN A 200 5.90 23.13 -13.76
CA GLN A 200 5.22 24.32 -14.27
C GLN A 200 3.72 24.06 -14.37
N LEU A 201 2.96 24.68 -13.47
CA LEU A 201 1.50 24.70 -13.51
C LEU A 201 0.98 25.77 -14.49
N PRO A 202 -0.28 25.65 -14.97
CA PRO A 202 -0.94 26.72 -15.70
C PRO A 202 -0.98 28.03 -14.91
N ALA A 203 -0.98 29.15 -15.63
CA ALA A 203 -1.12 30.46 -15.02
C ALA A 203 -2.48 30.56 -14.27
N MET A 204 -2.48 31.27 -13.15
CA MET A 204 -3.73 31.60 -12.45
C MET A 204 -4.63 32.43 -13.38
N ILE A 205 -5.93 32.16 -13.34
CA ILE A 205 -6.91 32.73 -14.29
C ILE A 205 -7.19 34.23 -14.03
N GLN A 206 -6.55 34.84 -13.01
CA GLN A 206 -6.67 36.27 -12.65
C GLN A 206 -8.12 36.78 -12.58
N SER A 207 -9.06 35.90 -12.23
CA SER A 207 -10.49 36.20 -12.18
C SER A 207 -11.00 35.99 -10.76
N LEU A 208 -11.24 37.10 -10.05
CA LEU A 208 -11.66 37.05 -8.65
C LEU A 208 -12.96 36.26 -8.46
N SER A 209 -13.92 36.39 -9.37
CA SER A 209 -15.21 35.69 -9.29
C SER A 209 -15.05 34.17 -9.45
N MET A 210 -14.26 33.72 -10.42
CA MET A 210 -14.01 32.29 -10.64
C MET A 210 -13.12 31.71 -9.54
N CYS A 211 -12.07 32.43 -9.13
CA CYS A 211 -11.15 31.98 -8.10
C CYS A 211 -11.80 31.87 -6.72
N LYS A 212 -12.69 32.80 -6.34
CA LYS A 212 -13.42 32.72 -5.06
C LYS A 212 -14.30 31.47 -4.94
N GLY A 213 -14.86 30.99 -6.06
CA GLY A 213 -15.62 29.73 -6.10
C GLY A 213 -14.77 28.46 -6.18
N CYS A 214 -13.45 28.59 -6.37
CA CYS A 214 -12.56 27.46 -6.57
C CYS A 214 -12.22 26.78 -5.22
N ARG A 215 -12.58 25.51 -5.09
CA ARG A 215 -12.27 24.69 -3.89
C ARG A 215 -10.76 24.50 -3.66
N HIS A 216 -9.94 24.75 -4.69
CA HIS A 216 -8.48 24.63 -4.63
C HIS A 216 -7.77 25.97 -4.45
N LEU A 217 -8.48 27.07 -4.19
CA LEU A 217 -7.89 28.41 -4.12
C LEU A 217 -6.67 28.49 -3.19
N ASN A 218 -6.79 27.96 -1.97
CA ASN A 218 -5.70 28.02 -0.98
C ASN A 218 -4.45 27.29 -1.49
N VAL A 219 -4.63 26.07 -2.01
CA VAL A 219 -3.53 25.26 -2.56
C VAL A 219 -2.93 25.92 -3.80
N CYS A 220 -3.77 26.47 -4.68
CA CYS A 220 -3.35 27.20 -5.87
C CYS A 220 -2.51 28.44 -5.49
N SER A 221 -2.93 29.23 -4.50
CA SER A 221 -2.17 30.37 -3.99
C SER A 221 -0.80 29.96 -3.43
N ILE A 222 -0.74 28.85 -2.69
CA ILE A 222 0.52 28.33 -2.11
C ILE A 222 1.50 27.91 -3.21
N TYR A 223 1.06 27.12 -4.19
CA TYR A 223 1.92 26.72 -5.30
C TYR A 223 2.35 27.93 -6.14
N HIS A 224 1.42 28.87 -6.43
CA HIS A 224 1.77 30.09 -7.15
C HIS A 224 2.88 30.86 -6.42
N LYS A 225 2.74 31.08 -5.10
CA LYS A 225 3.79 31.71 -4.26
C LYS A 225 5.10 30.94 -4.29
N ALA A 226 5.04 29.61 -4.15
CA ALA A 226 6.24 28.77 -4.11
C ALA A 226 7.04 28.82 -5.43
N HIS A 227 6.36 29.05 -6.56
CA HIS A 227 6.96 29.21 -7.88
C HIS A 227 7.25 30.68 -8.26
N GLY A 228 7.29 31.60 -7.28
CA GLY A 228 7.68 32.99 -7.48
C GLY A 228 6.52 33.93 -7.82
N GLY A 229 5.29 33.46 -7.72
CA GLY A 229 4.08 34.25 -7.85
C GLY A 229 3.94 35.33 -6.78
N SER A 230 3.28 36.41 -7.16
CA SER A 230 3.06 37.64 -6.39
C SER A 230 1.57 38.01 -6.36
N THR A 231 1.24 39.00 -5.53
CA THR A 231 -0.11 39.58 -5.46
C THR A 231 -0.57 40.07 -6.83
N GLU A 232 0.29 40.74 -7.60
CA GLU A 232 -0.01 41.26 -8.94
C GLU A 232 -0.25 40.13 -9.95
N SER A 233 0.65 39.14 -10.00
CA SER A 233 0.54 38.03 -10.95
C SER A 233 -0.62 37.07 -10.64
N SER A 234 -1.10 37.05 -9.39
CA SER A 234 -2.28 36.28 -9.00
C SER A 234 -3.60 36.91 -9.46
N GLY A 235 -3.66 38.24 -9.55
CA GLY A 235 -4.90 39.00 -9.79
C GLY A 235 -5.92 38.95 -8.65
N LEU A 236 -5.52 38.54 -7.43
CA LEU A 236 -6.44 38.33 -6.30
C LEU A 236 -6.26 39.33 -5.14
N GLY A 237 -5.24 40.18 -5.16
CA GLY A 237 -5.00 41.19 -4.11
C GLY A 237 -4.86 40.54 -2.73
N ASP A 238 -5.52 41.15 -1.75
CA ASP A 238 -5.51 40.74 -0.33
C ASP A 238 -5.88 39.26 -0.10
N VAL A 239 -6.69 38.66 -0.98
CA VAL A 239 -7.06 37.24 -0.87
C VAL A 239 -5.82 36.35 -1.03
N PHE A 240 -4.94 36.66 -1.98
CA PHE A 240 -3.69 35.92 -2.18
C PHE A 240 -2.74 36.10 -1.00
N GLU A 241 -2.61 37.33 -0.50
CA GLU A 241 -1.77 37.65 0.66
C GLU A 241 -2.24 36.94 1.93
N SER A 242 -3.55 36.90 2.16
CA SER A 242 -4.12 36.19 3.30
C SER A 242 -3.70 34.71 3.33
N HIS A 243 -3.58 34.08 2.16
CA HIS A 243 -3.20 32.67 2.04
C HIS A 243 -1.68 32.42 2.07
N THR A 244 -0.84 33.45 1.90
CA THR A 244 0.58 33.26 1.59
C THR A 244 1.55 34.11 2.42
N ASN A 245 1.08 35.12 3.15
CA ASN A 245 1.93 36.04 3.93
C ASN A 245 2.74 35.34 5.04
N HIS A 246 2.26 34.19 5.53
CA HIS A 246 2.97 33.39 6.54
C HIS A 246 4.09 32.50 5.95
N LEU A 247 4.25 32.47 4.62
CA LEU A 247 5.22 31.61 3.94
C LEU A 247 6.52 32.34 3.66
N THR A 248 7.63 31.72 4.03
CA THR A 248 8.99 32.21 3.79
C THR A 248 9.59 31.63 2.51
N ILE A 249 10.77 32.11 2.13
CA ILE A 249 11.54 31.54 1.01
C ILE A 249 11.97 30.09 1.32
N SER A 250 12.36 29.78 2.58
CA SER A 250 12.70 28.42 2.99
C SER A 250 11.52 27.46 2.83
N HIS A 251 10.31 27.91 3.19
CA HIS A 251 9.06 27.16 3.01
C HIS A 251 8.82 26.82 1.54
N SER A 252 8.95 27.80 0.65
CA SER A 252 8.81 27.61 -0.81
C SER A 252 9.83 26.63 -1.38
N ILE A 253 11.10 26.72 -0.96
CA ILE A 253 12.15 25.79 -1.40
C ILE A 253 11.83 24.37 -0.94
N PHE A 254 11.43 24.20 0.32
CA PHE A 254 11.08 22.90 0.87
C PHE A 254 9.91 22.26 0.13
N LEU A 255 8.83 23.01 -0.11
CA LEU A 255 7.66 22.52 -0.85
C LEU A 255 8.04 22.04 -2.25
N ARG A 256 8.73 22.89 -3.03
CA ARG A 256 9.13 22.53 -4.41
C ARG A 256 10.03 21.30 -4.44
N HIS A 257 11.01 21.24 -3.53
CA HIS A 257 11.94 20.13 -3.44
C HIS A 257 11.22 18.81 -3.18
N TRP A 258 10.40 18.71 -2.14
CA TRP A 258 9.69 17.46 -1.83
C TRP A 258 8.62 17.11 -2.87
N ASP A 259 7.94 18.10 -3.44
CA ASP A 259 6.98 17.87 -4.54
C ASP A 259 7.70 17.27 -5.77
N ARG A 260 8.91 17.76 -6.09
CA ARG A 260 9.75 17.23 -7.17
C ARG A 260 10.16 15.79 -6.91
N LEU A 261 10.56 15.46 -5.69
CA LEU A 261 10.93 14.10 -5.32
C LEU A 261 9.74 13.13 -5.48
N ILE A 262 8.52 13.59 -5.14
CA ILE A 262 7.30 12.80 -5.37
C ILE A 262 7.05 12.61 -6.87
N ASP A 263 7.26 13.63 -7.71
CA ASP A 263 7.16 13.50 -9.18
C ASP A 263 8.15 12.48 -9.74
N LEU A 264 9.42 12.55 -9.32
CA LEU A 264 10.48 11.65 -9.78
C LEU A 264 10.21 10.19 -9.39
N GLU A 265 9.70 9.94 -8.19
CA GLU A 265 9.34 8.60 -7.74
C GLU A 265 8.09 8.07 -8.47
N ALA A 266 7.06 8.90 -8.63
CA ALA A 266 5.84 8.53 -9.33
C ALA A 266 6.11 8.20 -10.82
N LYS A 267 7.01 8.95 -11.47
CA LYS A 267 7.39 8.75 -12.88
C LYS A 267 8.02 7.38 -13.12
N GLU A 268 8.86 6.89 -12.21
CA GLU A 268 9.51 5.58 -12.35
C GLU A 268 8.48 4.44 -12.33
N ILE A 269 7.47 4.54 -11.47
CA ILE A 269 6.38 3.56 -11.36
C ILE A 269 5.45 3.62 -12.58
N GLU A 270 5.17 4.81 -13.13
CA GLU A 270 4.38 4.94 -14.36
C GLU A 270 5.04 4.28 -15.58
N LEU A 271 6.38 4.28 -15.67
CA LEU A 271 7.09 3.58 -16.74
C LEU A 271 6.86 2.07 -16.70
N VAL A 272 6.80 1.48 -15.51
CA VAL A 272 6.45 0.06 -15.30
C VAL A 272 5.02 -0.22 -15.78
N LYS A 273 4.06 0.67 -15.47
CA LYS A 273 2.66 0.54 -15.95
C LYS A 273 2.54 0.59 -17.48
N LYS A 274 3.30 1.46 -18.16
CA LYS A 274 3.27 1.56 -19.63
C LYS A 274 3.71 0.26 -20.33
N GLN A 275 4.55 -0.56 -19.69
CA GLN A 275 4.95 -1.86 -20.22
C GLN A 275 3.80 -2.88 -20.17
N ILE A 276 2.99 -2.85 -19.10
CA ILE A 276 1.79 -3.68 -18.96
C ILE A 276 0.81 -3.42 -20.11
N TRP A 277 0.63 -2.16 -20.50
CA TRP A 277 -0.39 -1.77 -21.48
C TRP A 277 0.03 -2.10 -22.92
N ARG A 278 1.35 -2.13 -23.21
CA ARG A 278 1.90 -2.48 -24.53
C ARG A 278 1.97 -3.99 -24.77
N ALA A 279 1.92 -4.82 -23.73
CA ALA A 279 2.10 -6.27 -23.82
C ALA A 279 0.97 -7.05 -24.51
N HIS A 280 -0.05 -6.37 -25.06
CA HIS A 280 -1.14 -7.01 -25.81
C HIS A 280 -0.69 -7.60 -27.17
N SER A 281 0.59 -7.50 -27.56
CA SER A 281 1.07 -7.89 -28.90
C SER A 281 2.26 -8.86 -28.96
N SER A 282 2.76 -9.43 -27.85
CA SER A 282 3.84 -10.43 -27.94
C SER A 282 3.83 -11.45 -26.81
N LYS A 283 4.05 -12.72 -27.17
CA LYS A 283 4.21 -13.85 -26.26
C LYS A 283 5.29 -13.57 -25.21
N SER A 284 4.96 -13.95 -23.97
CA SER A 284 5.87 -14.14 -22.82
C SER A 284 6.89 -13.02 -22.61
N ASP A 285 6.51 -12.00 -21.85
CA ASP A 285 7.50 -11.31 -21.03
C ASP A 285 7.04 -11.37 -19.58
N ASP A 286 7.96 -11.86 -18.75
CA ASP A 286 7.80 -12.38 -17.40
C ASP A 286 7.57 -11.23 -16.39
N SER A 287 6.51 -10.45 -16.59
CA SER A 287 6.16 -9.37 -15.68
C SER A 287 5.57 -9.96 -14.40
N ARG A 288 6.40 -10.09 -13.36
CA ARG A 288 6.08 -10.70 -12.05
C ARG A 288 4.88 -10.07 -11.30
N GLY A 289 4.25 -9.03 -11.82
CA GLY A 289 3.09 -8.32 -11.23
C GLY A 289 1.74 -8.60 -11.92
N CYS A 290 1.70 -9.54 -12.86
CA CYS A 290 0.51 -9.88 -13.64
C CYS A 290 0.24 -11.39 -13.60
N LEU A 291 -1.03 -11.78 -13.62
CA LEU A 291 -1.49 -13.14 -13.92
C LEU A 291 -2.30 -13.11 -15.21
N SER A 292 -1.85 -13.82 -16.24
CA SER A 292 -2.56 -14.00 -17.51
C SER A 292 -3.01 -15.45 -17.69
N SER A 293 -3.79 -15.71 -18.74
CA SER A 293 -4.24 -17.07 -19.10
C SER A 293 -5.03 -17.79 -18.00
N ILE A 294 -5.82 -17.02 -17.25
CA ILE A 294 -6.73 -17.52 -16.21
C ILE A 294 -8.18 -17.50 -16.69
N VAL A 295 -9.00 -18.42 -16.19
CA VAL A 295 -10.42 -18.54 -16.50
C VAL A 295 -11.24 -18.57 -15.21
N LEU A 296 -12.52 -18.20 -15.28
CA LEU A 296 -13.42 -18.36 -14.15
C LEU A 296 -13.59 -19.85 -13.82
N ASP A 297 -13.50 -20.18 -12.54
CA ASP A 297 -13.65 -21.54 -12.06
C ASP A 297 -15.12 -21.99 -12.19
N ALA A 298 -15.38 -22.94 -13.09
CA ALA A 298 -16.72 -23.47 -13.36
C ALA A 298 -17.13 -24.60 -12.39
N SER A 299 -16.22 -25.07 -11.53
CA SER A 299 -16.47 -26.17 -10.60
C SER A 299 -17.31 -25.77 -9.39
N ASP A 300 -17.18 -24.51 -8.95
CA ASP A 300 -18.12 -23.89 -8.01
C ASP A 300 -19.34 -23.38 -8.80
N LYS A 301 -20.55 -23.83 -8.45
CA LYS A 301 -21.77 -23.13 -8.86
C LYS A 301 -21.65 -21.70 -8.31
N LEU A 302 -21.37 -20.72 -9.19
CA LEU A 302 -21.17 -19.29 -8.91
C LEU A 302 -21.39 -18.93 -7.42
N PRO A 303 -20.35 -18.61 -6.63
CA PRO A 303 -20.55 -18.29 -5.23
C PRO A 303 -21.25 -16.93 -5.11
N HIS A 304 -22.58 -16.96 -5.04
CA HIS A 304 -23.37 -15.90 -4.43
C HIS A 304 -23.22 -15.97 -2.91
N LEU A 305 -21.98 -15.88 -2.39
CA LEU A 305 -21.81 -15.60 -0.96
C LEU A 305 -22.10 -14.11 -0.75
N LYS A 306 -23.40 -13.76 -0.71
CA LYS A 306 -23.84 -12.50 -0.14
C LYS A 306 -23.51 -12.54 1.35
N SER A 307 -22.34 -12.05 1.74
CA SER A 307 -22.25 -11.45 3.06
C SER A 307 -23.21 -10.25 3.05
N LEU A 308 -24.34 -10.40 3.74
CA LEU A 308 -25.37 -9.35 3.90
C LEU A 308 -24.78 -8.02 4.41
N LYS A 309 -23.60 -8.04 5.03
CA LYS A 309 -22.91 -6.84 5.53
C LYS A 309 -22.20 -6.01 4.46
N GLU A 310 -21.74 -6.58 3.33
CA GLU A 310 -20.82 -5.85 2.43
C GLU A 310 -21.19 -5.76 0.94
N ASN A 311 -22.15 -6.54 0.42
CA ASN A 311 -22.57 -6.46 -0.99
C ASN A 311 -21.42 -6.52 -2.03
N ARG A 312 -20.35 -7.27 -1.70
CA ARG A 312 -19.20 -7.53 -2.60
C ARG A 312 -19.41 -8.84 -3.35
N PHE A 313 -18.84 -8.93 -4.56
CA PHE A 313 -18.90 -10.11 -5.41
C PHE A 313 -17.53 -10.74 -5.50
N ILE A 314 -17.39 -11.99 -5.03
CA ILE A 314 -16.12 -12.71 -5.05
C ILE A 314 -16.14 -13.68 -6.22
N TYR A 315 -15.14 -13.58 -7.10
CA TYR A 315 -14.96 -14.48 -8.23
C TYR A 315 -13.64 -15.22 -8.08
N ARG A 316 -13.67 -16.51 -8.38
CA ARG A 316 -12.51 -17.42 -8.32
C ARG A 316 -12.00 -17.68 -9.73
N PHE A 317 -10.70 -17.52 -9.92
CA PHE A 317 -10.00 -17.71 -11.18
C PHE A 317 -8.97 -18.83 -11.05
N VAL A 318 -8.83 -19.65 -12.09
CA VAL A 318 -7.89 -20.78 -12.18
C VAL A 318 -7.11 -20.72 -13.49
N HIS A 319 -5.92 -21.31 -13.54
CA HIS A 319 -5.15 -21.35 -14.80
C HIS A 319 -5.88 -22.19 -15.86
N ARG A 320 -5.82 -21.76 -17.12
CA ARG A 320 -6.51 -22.43 -18.24
C ARG A 320 -6.13 -23.91 -18.39
N ASP A 321 -4.90 -24.29 -18.05
CA ASP A 321 -4.42 -25.69 -18.15
C ASP A 321 -5.01 -26.62 -17.07
N LEU A 322 -5.56 -26.08 -15.98
CA LEU A 322 -6.20 -26.87 -14.91
C LEU A 322 -7.68 -27.15 -15.20
N SER A 323 -8.38 -26.27 -15.95
CA SER A 323 -9.80 -26.44 -16.25
C SER A 323 -10.09 -27.50 -17.34
N SER A 324 -9.12 -27.77 -18.21
CA SER A 324 -9.22 -28.78 -19.28
C SER A 324 -9.13 -30.23 -18.79
N ILE A 325 -8.74 -30.46 -17.54
CA ILE A 325 -8.65 -31.81 -16.94
C ILE A 325 -10.02 -32.33 -16.47
N ASN A 326 -11.00 -31.45 -16.20
CA ASN A 326 -12.29 -31.86 -15.61
C ASN A 326 -13.44 -32.10 -16.61
N VAL A 327 -13.23 -31.91 -17.92
CA VAL A 327 -14.31 -32.07 -18.94
C VAL A 327 -14.22 -33.38 -19.73
N LYS A 328 -13.18 -34.22 -19.51
CA LYS A 328 -13.07 -35.53 -20.18
C LYS A 328 -12.53 -36.62 -19.23
N ALA A 329 -13.37 -37.09 -18.31
CA ALA A 329 -13.13 -38.34 -17.59
C ALA A 329 -14.45 -39.04 -17.23
N LEU A 330 -15.20 -39.48 -18.25
CA LEU A 330 -15.99 -40.71 -18.12
C LEU A 330 -15.19 -41.81 -18.81
N GLY A 331 -14.53 -42.65 -18.01
CA GLY A 331 -13.90 -43.91 -18.45
C GLY A 331 -12.40 -43.85 -18.66
N GLY A 332 -11.62 -44.17 -17.61
CA GLY A 332 -10.19 -44.45 -17.70
C GLY A 332 -9.48 -44.34 -16.34
N ASP A 333 -8.73 -45.39 -15.96
CA ASP A 333 -8.09 -45.58 -14.65
C ASP A 333 -7.19 -44.41 -14.18
N PRO A 334 -7.21 -44.04 -12.88
CA PRO A 334 -6.53 -42.87 -12.35
C PRO A 334 -5.12 -43.17 -11.83
N LEU A 335 -4.21 -43.71 -12.65
CA LEU A 335 -2.81 -43.96 -12.23
C LEU A 335 -1.87 -43.85 -13.45
N SER A 336 -1.37 -42.64 -13.78
CA SER A 336 -0.05 -42.44 -14.45
C SER A 336 0.32 -41.02 -14.93
N VAL A 337 -0.52 -39.97 -14.80
CA VAL A 337 -0.19 -38.65 -15.42
C VAL A 337 0.27 -37.56 -14.42
N ALA A 338 0.48 -37.89 -13.14
CA ALA A 338 0.73 -36.90 -12.09
C ALA A 338 2.17 -36.32 -12.00
N SER A 339 3.06 -36.53 -12.98
CA SER A 339 4.49 -36.19 -12.81
C SER A 339 5.09 -35.18 -13.79
N SER A 340 4.32 -34.38 -14.52
CA SER A 340 4.92 -33.45 -15.50
C SER A 340 4.17 -32.14 -15.82
N LEU A 341 3.37 -31.59 -14.90
CA LEU A 341 2.78 -30.25 -15.07
C LEU A 341 3.41 -29.24 -14.10
N LYS A 342 4.44 -28.52 -14.57
CA LYS A 342 4.97 -27.31 -13.94
C LYS A 342 3.85 -26.26 -13.89
N SER A 343 3.23 -26.08 -12.72
CA SER A 343 2.20 -25.07 -12.47
C SER A 343 2.56 -24.26 -11.23
N ASP A 344 3.61 -23.46 -11.32
CA ASP A 344 3.84 -22.40 -10.33
C ASP A 344 3.27 -21.09 -10.90
N MET A 345 2.20 -20.59 -10.29
CA MET A 345 1.77 -19.20 -10.40
C MET A 345 2.81 -18.31 -9.73
N ASP A 346 3.97 -18.12 -10.36
CA ASP A 346 5.10 -17.37 -9.78
C ASP A 346 4.86 -15.85 -9.92
N CYS A 347 3.91 -15.31 -9.14
CA CYS A 347 3.54 -13.90 -9.15
C CYS A 347 3.79 -13.22 -7.80
N THR A 348 3.98 -11.89 -7.82
CA THR A 348 4.20 -11.06 -6.61
C THR A 348 2.92 -10.60 -5.93
N LEU A 349 1.76 -10.98 -6.47
CA LEU A 349 0.45 -10.64 -5.94
C LEU A 349 0.22 -11.30 -4.57
N ARG A 350 -0.49 -10.59 -3.69
CA ARG A 350 -0.81 -11.04 -2.34
C ARG A 350 -2.27 -10.77 -2.02
N SER A 351 -2.81 -11.50 -1.05
CA SER A 351 -4.08 -11.12 -0.43
C SER A 351 -4.00 -9.66 0.07
N GLY A 352 -5.04 -8.89 -0.21
CA GLY A 352 -5.15 -7.45 0.07
C GLY A 352 -4.66 -6.51 -1.03
N ASP A 353 -4.00 -7.01 -2.08
CA ASP A 353 -3.58 -6.20 -3.24
C ASP A 353 -4.78 -5.74 -4.08
N TYR A 354 -4.75 -4.49 -4.51
CA TYR A 354 -5.68 -3.96 -5.51
C TYR A 354 -5.28 -4.41 -6.91
N VAL A 355 -6.26 -4.79 -7.71
CA VAL A 355 -6.03 -5.32 -9.05
C VAL A 355 -7.04 -4.78 -10.05
N ILE A 356 -6.61 -4.72 -11.31
CA ILE A 356 -7.46 -4.46 -12.48
C ILE A 356 -7.61 -5.76 -13.26
N LEU A 357 -8.85 -6.06 -13.62
CA LEU A 357 -9.22 -7.21 -14.42
C LEU A 357 -9.47 -6.79 -15.87
N SER A 358 -8.83 -7.46 -16.82
CA SER A 358 -9.01 -7.28 -18.27
C SER A 358 -9.21 -8.62 -18.96
N THR A 359 -9.71 -8.64 -20.19
CA THR A 359 -9.79 -9.85 -21.01
C THR A 359 -8.68 -9.90 -22.06
N GLU A 360 -8.19 -11.10 -22.37
CA GLU A 360 -7.24 -11.29 -23.48
C GLU A 360 -7.90 -11.08 -24.86
N SER A 361 -9.23 -11.15 -24.94
CA SER A 361 -10.03 -10.80 -26.12
C SER A 361 -10.01 -9.31 -26.47
N GLY A 362 -9.38 -8.47 -25.64
CA GLY A 362 -9.11 -7.06 -25.92
C GLY A 362 -9.99 -6.07 -25.15
N HIS A 363 -10.83 -6.54 -24.21
CA HIS A 363 -11.57 -5.64 -23.32
C HIS A 363 -10.70 -5.25 -22.12
N GLN A 364 -10.23 -4.00 -22.13
CA GLN A 364 -9.37 -3.46 -21.08
C GLN A 364 -10.19 -2.93 -19.90
N THR A 365 -9.71 -3.15 -18.67
CA THR A 365 -10.29 -2.59 -17.43
C THR A 365 -11.80 -2.88 -17.31
N ILE A 366 -12.15 -4.16 -17.28
CA ILE A 366 -13.52 -4.61 -17.04
C ILE A 366 -13.98 -4.24 -15.64
N ALA A 367 -13.14 -4.52 -14.64
CA ALA A 367 -13.43 -4.22 -13.24
C ALA A 367 -12.14 -4.02 -12.44
N SER A 368 -12.24 -3.33 -11.31
CA SER A 368 -11.19 -3.25 -10.30
C SER A 368 -11.65 -3.95 -9.02
N GLY A 369 -10.73 -4.63 -8.36
CA GLY A 369 -11.04 -5.46 -7.19
C GLY A 369 -9.87 -5.58 -6.22
N VAL A 370 -10.09 -6.36 -5.17
CA VAL A 370 -9.08 -6.68 -4.16
C VAL A 370 -8.93 -8.19 -4.09
N ILE A 371 -7.70 -8.70 -4.10
CA ILE A 371 -7.44 -10.12 -3.90
C ILE A 371 -7.81 -10.48 -2.47
N THR A 372 -8.73 -11.43 -2.29
CA THR A 372 -9.08 -11.96 -0.95
C THR A 372 -8.22 -13.15 -0.59
N GLU A 373 -7.94 -14.01 -1.57
CA GLU A 373 -7.16 -15.22 -1.39
C GLU A 373 -6.31 -15.49 -2.63
N ILE A 374 -5.08 -15.95 -2.41
CA ILE A 374 -4.18 -16.38 -3.48
C ILE A 374 -3.48 -17.67 -3.05
N SER A 375 -3.53 -18.67 -3.91
CA SER A 375 -2.84 -19.94 -3.73
C SER A 375 -2.11 -20.33 -5.01
N ARG A 376 -1.42 -21.48 -5.00
CA ARG A 376 -0.78 -22.01 -6.22
C ARG A 376 -1.78 -22.45 -7.30
N SER A 377 -3.03 -22.73 -6.94
CA SER A 377 -4.04 -23.31 -7.85
C SER A 377 -5.10 -22.31 -8.30
N HIS A 378 -5.36 -21.27 -7.52
CA HIS A 378 -6.45 -20.34 -7.78
C HIS A 378 -6.18 -18.97 -7.14
N VAL A 379 -6.89 -17.96 -7.65
CA VAL A 379 -6.93 -16.60 -7.11
C VAL A 379 -8.38 -16.17 -6.96
N SER A 380 -8.73 -15.65 -5.79
CA SER A 380 -10.06 -15.11 -5.50
C SER A 380 -9.98 -13.59 -5.41
N VAL A 381 -10.84 -12.91 -6.17
CA VAL A 381 -10.88 -11.44 -6.24
C VAL A 381 -12.28 -10.95 -5.88
N SER A 382 -12.33 -9.97 -4.99
CA SER A 382 -13.55 -9.33 -4.53
C SER A 382 -13.76 -7.98 -5.21
N PHE A 383 -14.91 -7.84 -5.87
CA PHE A 383 -15.34 -6.65 -6.61
C PHE A 383 -16.53 -5.98 -5.92
N SER A 384 -16.68 -4.66 -6.12
CA SER A 384 -17.85 -3.91 -5.66
C SER A 384 -19.11 -4.19 -6.48
N LYS A 385 -18.97 -4.74 -7.69
CA LYS A 385 -20.07 -5.06 -8.60
C LYS A 385 -19.89 -6.40 -9.29
N ARG A 386 -20.97 -6.89 -9.91
CA ARG A 386 -20.93 -8.09 -10.76
C ARG A 386 -20.07 -7.84 -11.99
N LEU A 387 -19.31 -8.84 -12.39
CA LEU A 387 -18.59 -8.80 -13.66
C LEU A 387 -19.59 -8.84 -14.82
N ARG A 388 -19.43 -7.92 -15.77
CA ARG A 388 -20.20 -7.84 -17.01
C ARG A 388 -19.26 -7.63 -18.17
N LEU A 389 -19.51 -8.29 -19.29
CA LEU A 389 -18.72 -8.09 -20.51
C LEU A 389 -19.41 -7.05 -21.40
N PRO A 390 -18.65 -6.10 -21.97
CA PRO A 390 -19.18 -5.24 -23.01
C PRO A 390 -19.72 -6.11 -24.15
N ARG A 391 -20.99 -5.89 -24.53
CA ARG A 391 -21.70 -6.59 -25.63
C ARG A 391 -22.27 -7.98 -25.33
N SER A 392 -22.10 -8.53 -24.14
CA SER A 392 -22.78 -9.79 -23.80
C SER A 392 -24.29 -9.59 -23.77
N ASN A 393 -25.04 -10.52 -24.34
CA ASN A 393 -26.49 -10.52 -24.18
C ASN A 393 -26.83 -11.05 -22.77
N PRO A 394 -27.86 -10.52 -22.09
CA PRO A 394 -28.23 -10.96 -20.74
C PRO A 394 -28.51 -12.46 -20.62
N SER A 395 -28.99 -13.08 -21.70
CA SER A 395 -29.27 -14.51 -21.78
C SER A 395 -28.01 -15.38 -21.87
N LEU A 396 -26.88 -14.82 -22.30
CA LEU A 396 -25.61 -15.51 -22.52
C LEU A 396 -24.48 -15.01 -21.60
N GLU A 397 -24.72 -13.96 -20.80
CA GLU A 397 -23.73 -13.29 -19.94
C GLU A 397 -22.89 -14.27 -19.12
N THR A 398 -23.52 -15.28 -18.53
CA THR A 398 -22.79 -16.29 -17.74
C THR A 398 -21.89 -17.16 -18.61
N GLN A 399 -22.36 -17.59 -19.79
CA GLN A 399 -21.57 -18.40 -20.71
C GLN A 399 -20.40 -17.59 -21.29
N ASP A 400 -20.64 -16.34 -21.64
CA ASP A 400 -19.62 -15.42 -22.16
C ASP A 400 -18.51 -15.22 -21.11
N LEU A 401 -18.87 -14.96 -19.85
CA LEU A 401 -17.90 -14.81 -18.76
C LEU A 401 -17.00 -16.04 -18.54
N PHE A 402 -17.56 -17.26 -18.61
CA PHE A 402 -16.80 -18.51 -18.50
C PHE A 402 -15.96 -18.82 -19.75
N GLY A 403 -16.38 -18.33 -20.93
CA GLY A 403 -15.66 -18.50 -22.18
C GLY A 403 -14.46 -17.56 -22.33
N GLU A 404 -14.42 -16.47 -21.56
CA GLU A 404 -13.34 -15.49 -21.60
C GLU A 404 -12.06 -15.96 -20.89
N VAL A 405 -10.93 -15.52 -21.45
CA VAL A 405 -9.63 -15.63 -20.81
C VAL A 405 -9.29 -14.28 -20.19
N TRP A 406 -9.01 -14.32 -18.90
CA TRP A 406 -8.82 -13.15 -18.06
C TRP A 406 -7.35 -12.88 -17.79
N ARG A 407 -7.07 -11.62 -17.48
CA ARG A 407 -5.79 -11.11 -17.02
C ARG A 407 -6.02 -10.22 -15.80
N ILE A 408 -5.24 -10.47 -14.74
CA ILE A 408 -5.23 -9.69 -13.51
C ILE A 408 -3.90 -8.95 -13.42
N ASP A 409 -3.96 -7.63 -13.42
CA ASP A 409 -2.81 -6.75 -13.25
C ASP A 409 -2.89 -6.04 -11.89
N LYS A 410 -1.76 -5.93 -11.19
CA LYS A 410 -1.68 -5.16 -9.93
C LYS A 410 -1.95 -3.67 -10.19
N ASP A 411 -2.90 -3.08 -9.46
CA ASP A 411 -3.09 -1.63 -9.47
C ASP A 411 -2.20 -0.96 -8.41
N GLU A 412 -1.00 -0.57 -8.83
CA GLU A 412 -0.02 0.04 -7.93
C GLU A 412 -0.36 1.51 -7.57
N PHE A 413 -0.50 1.75 -6.26
CA PHE A 413 -0.12 2.92 -5.43
C PHE A 413 -0.34 4.38 -5.90
N LEU A 414 -1.16 4.67 -6.92
CA LEU A 414 -1.49 6.07 -7.29
C LEU A 414 -2.10 6.87 -6.12
N THR A 415 -2.85 6.21 -5.25
CA THR A 415 -3.41 6.82 -4.03
C THR A 415 -2.33 7.25 -3.04
N SER A 416 -1.20 6.53 -2.96
CA SER A 416 -0.14 6.86 -2.00
C SER A 416 0.55 8.19 -2.33
N PHE A 417 0.84 8.47 -3.60
CA PHE A 417 1.47 9.73 -4.01
C PHE A 417 0.53 10.93 -3.87
N ALA A 418 -0.77 10.72 -4.10
CA ALA A 418 -1.78 11.73 -3.82
C ALA A 418 -1.81 12.08 -2.32
N VAL A 419 -1.74 11.08 -1.44
CA VAL A 419 -1.65 11.28 0.02
C VAL A 419 -0.34 11.99 0.40
N MET A 420 0.79 11.62 -0.20
CA MET A 420 2.08 12.30 0.04
C MET A 420 2.00 13.78 -0.31
N ARG A 421 1.49 14.14 -1.50
CA ARG A 421 1.32 15.55 -1.90
C ARG A 421 0.31 16.27 -1.03
N PHE A 422 -0.81 15.62 -0.69
CA PHE A 422 -1.80 16.17 0.22
C PHE A 422 -1.16 16.53 1.56
N ASN A 423 -0.46 15.59 2.21
CA ASN A 423 0.22 15.82 3.48
C ASN A 423 1.26 16.94 3.39
N LEU A 424 2.03 16.98 2.30
CA LEU A 424 3.03 18.02 2.07
C LEU A 424 2.38 19.40 1.96
N VAL A 425 1.31 19.55 1.19
CA VAL A 425 0.61 20.83 1.02
C VAL A 425 -0.10 21.27 2.31
N GLN A 426 -0.67 20.34 3.07
CA GLN A 426 -1.30 20.65 4.37
C GLN A 426 -0.34 21.33 5.36
N LEU A 427 0.96 20.99 5.29
CA LEU A 427 2.00 21.65 6.09
C LEU A 427 2.13 23.15 5.77
N PHE A 428 1.76 23.60 4.58
CA PHE A 428 1.91 25.00 4.14
C PHE A 428 0.63 25.82 4.22
N LEU A 429 -0.51 25.20 4.52
CA LEU A 429 -1.74 25.94 4.80
C LEU A 429 -1.60 26.83 6.04
N GLN A 430 -2.39 27.90 6.08
CA GLN A 430 -2.44 28.80 7.23
C GLN A 430 -3.26 28.15 8.34
N SER A 431 -2.58 27.59 9.34
CA SER A 431 -3.20 27.10 10.57
C SER A 431 -2.17 27.11 11.70
N SER A 432 -2.61 27.16 12.95
CA SER A 432 -1.70 27.10 14.11
C SER A 432 -0.88 25.81 14.13
N GLN A 433 -1.51 24.68 13.82
CA GLN A 433 -0.87 23.38 13.72
C GLN A 433 0.18 23.34 12.60
N SER A 434 -0.18 23.78 11.39
CA SER A 434 0.74 23.81 10.25
C SER A 434 1.93 24.74 10.53
N THR A 435 1.70 25.90 11.16
CA THR A 435 2.79 26.82 11.59
C THR A 435 3.70 26.16 12.61
N HIS A 436 3.15 25.48 13.61
CA HIS A 436 3.94 24.76 14.61
C HIS A 436 4.82 23.68 13.98
N LEU A 437 4.25 22.85 13.10
CA LEU A 437 4.99 21.80 12.40
C LEU A 437 6.05 22.37 11.44
N ARG A 438 5.77 23.46 10.72
CA ARG A 438 6.75 24.11 9.82
C ARG A 438 7.99 24.55 10.58
N LYS A 439 7.82 25.15 11.75
CA LYS A 439 8.94 25.57 12.60
C LYS A 439 9.87 24.41 12.94
N MET A 440 9.32 23.26 13.30
CA MET A 440 10.10 22.09 13.68
C MET A 440 10.70 21.34 12.48
N ILE A 441 9.94 21.18 11.40
CA ILE A 441 10.30 20.26 10.29
C ILE A 441 11.04 20.98 9.17
N VAL A 442 10.61 22.21 8.85
CA VAL A 442 11.15 23.00 7.75
C VAL A 442 12.24 23.93 8.27
N ASP A 443 11.93 24.72 9.31
CA ASP A 443 12.86 25.72 9.87
C ASP A 443 13.83 25.12 10.90
N LEU A 444 13.62 23.86 11.30
CA LEU A 444 14.47 23.11 12.24
C LEU A 444 14.66 23.85 13.58
N GLU A 445 13.59 24.41 14.14
CA GLU A 445 13.58 24.89 15.52
C GLU A 445 13.77 23.72 16.50
N ALA A 446 14.67 23.91 17.47
CA ALA A 446 14.98 22.87 18.46
C ALA A 446 13.76 22.57 19.38
N PRO A 447 13.50 21.29 19.69
CA PRO A 447 12.34 20.91 20.49
C PRO A 447 12.49 21.30 21.95
N LYS A 448 11.37 21.65 22.57
CA LYS A 448 11.26 22.04 23.97
C LYS A 448 10.83 20.87 24.86
N PHE A 449 11.38 20.87 26.06
CA PHE A 449 11.09 19.92 27.12
C PHE A 449 10.79 20.67 28.42
N ASP A 450 9.89 20.13 29.25
CA ASP A 450 9.64 20.65 30.59
C ASP A 450 10.86 20.49 31.49
N SER A 451 11.21 21.57 32.19
CA SER A 451 12.46 21.71 32.95
C SER A 451 12.47 20.97 34.30
N GLY A 452 11.60 19.98 34.50
CA GLY A 452 11.78 19.02 35.60
C GLY A 452 11.24 19.42 36.98
N CYS A 453 10.17 20.22 37.10
CA CYS A 453 9.28 20.10 38.28
C CYS A 453 8.37 18.88 38.09
N ILE A 454 9.00 17.71 37.98
CA ILE A 454 8.33 16.42 38.05
C ILE A 454 7.90 16.26 39.50
N PHE A 455 6.62 16.48 39.78
CA PHE A 455 6.09 16.31 41.12
C PHE A 455 6.33 14.87 41.57
N SER A 456 6.83 14.67 42.79
CA SER A 456 6.92 13.35 43.45
C SER A 456 5.57 12.64 43.57
N GLN A 457 4.47 13.33 43.23
CA GLN A 457 3.10 12.85 43.23
C GLN A 457 2.56 12.46 41.84
N ASP A 458 3.35 12.55 40.75
CA ASP A 458 2.88 12.13 39.44
C ASP A 458 2.71 10.59 39.39
N PRO A 459 1.48 10.08 39.18
CA PRO A 459 1.21 8.65 39.20
C PRO A 459 1.90 7.92 38.03
N ALA A 460 2.08 8.58 36.88
CA ALA A 460 2.77 7.98 35.73
C ALA A 460 4.25 7.74 36.04
N ILE A 461 4.87 8.65 36.79
CA ILE A 461 6.29 8.55 37.14
C ILE A 461 6.51 7.52 38.25
N SER A 462 5.62 7.50 39.24
CA SER A 462 5.57 6.44 40.25
C SER A 462 5.45 5.05 39.61
N TYR A 463 4.58 4.92 38.59
CA TYR A 463 4.43 3.69 37.81
C TYR A 463 5.74 3.27 37.13
N ILE A 464 6.40 4.19 36.39
CA ILE A 464 7.65 3.90 35.67
C ILE A 464 8.76 3.40 36.61
N TRP A 465 8.87 3.99 37.80
CA TRP A 465 9.87 3.57 38.79
C TRP A 465 9.50 2.26 39.51
N SER A 466 8.20 1.98 39.67
CA SER A 466 7.73 0.71 40.25
C SER A 466 7.89 -0.49 39.31
N GLU A 467 7.93 -0.26 38.01
CA GLU A 467 7.97 -1.30 37.00
C GLU A 467 9.38 -1.91 36.89
N LYS A 468 9.50 -3.17 37.33
CA LYS A 468 10.76 -3.91 37.37
C LYS A 468 11.21 -4.40 35.99
N SER A 469 10.28 -4.54 35.05
CA SER A 469 10.57 -5.01 33.69
C SER A 469 11.30 -3.96 32.83
N LEU A 470 11.26 -2.68 33.22
CA LEU A 470 11.95 -1.59 32.52
C LEU A 470 13.41 -1.49 32.96
N ASN A 471 14.30 -1.25 32.01
CA ASN A 471 15.68 -0.84 32.29
C ASN A 471 15.82 0.70 32.31
N ASP A 472 17.00 1.19 32.69
CA ASP A 472 17.24 2.63 32.86
C ASP A 472 17.18 3.42 31.53
N ASP A 473 17.56 2.81 30.41
CA ASP A 473 17.44 3.44 29.09
C ASP A 473 15.97 3.66 28.72
N GLN A 474 15.15 2.64 28.97
CA GLN A 474 13.71 2.68 28.72
C GLN A 474 13.01 3.67 29.66
N ARG A 475 13.36 3.70 30.95
CA ARG A 475 12.84 4.70 31.91
C ARG A 475 13.15 6.12 31.44
N ARG A 476 14.40 6.40 31.05
CA ARG A 476 14.81 7.71 30.52
C ARG A 476 14.04 8.08 29.25
N ALA A 477 13.85 7.13 28.34
CA ALA A 477 13.06 7.34 27.13
C ALA A 477 11.61 7.73 27.44
N ILE A 478 10.96 7.01 28.35
CA ILE A 478 9.57 7.29 28.75
C ILE A 478 9.48 8.65 29.45
N LEU A 479 10.39 8.95 30.38
CA LEU A 479 10.43 10.25 31.05
C LEU A 479 10.60 11.40 30.04
N LYS A 480 11.45 11.21 29.03
CA LYS A 480 11.64 12.20 27.97
C LYS A 480 10.36 12.43 27.17
N ILE A 481 9.65 11.37 26.78
CA ILE A 481 8.32 11.45 26.15
C ILE A 481 7.36 12.27 27.02
N LEU A 482 7.32 11.97 28.32
CA LEU A 482 6.44 12.67 29.27
C LEU A 482 6.77 14.15 29.45
N THR A 483 7.99 14.59 29.15
CA THR A 483 8.42 15.99 29.27
C THR A 483 8.40 16.76 27.94
N ALA A 484 8.16 16.10 26.81
CA ALA A 484 8.23 16.74 25.50
C ALA A 484 7.03 17.67 25.29
N LYS A 485 7.28 18.90 24.82
CA LYS A 485 6.23 19.83 24.35
C LYS A 485 6.05 19.78 22.84
N ASP A 486 7.15 19.59 22.14
CA ASP A 486 7.22 19.65 20.69
C ASP A 486 7.34 18.23 20.12
N TYR A 487 8.51 17.62 20.26
CA TYR A 487 8.72 16.21 19.91
C TYR A 487 9.91 15.57 20.63
N THR A 488 9.96 14.25 20.59
CA THR A 488 11.14 13.46 20.97
C THR A 488 11.38 12.29 20.02
N LEU A 489 12.61 11.82 19.96
CA LEU A 489 13.05 10.77 19.06
C LEU A 489 13.54 9.59 19.89
N ILE A 490 12.95 8.41 19.72
CA ILE A 490 13.40 7.19 20.40
C ILE A 490 14.19 6.35 19.42
N LEU A 491 15.51 6.34 19.60
CA LEU A 491 16.41 5.50 18.82
C LEU A 491 16.43 4.10 19.43
N GLY A 492 15.63 3.21 18.84
CA GLY A 492 15.50 1.84 19.32
C GLY A 492 16.28 0.87 18.46
N MET A 493 17.51 0.59 18.86
CA MET A 493 18.40 -0.36 18.18
C MET A 493 17.86 -1.81 18.24
N PRO A 494 18.38 -2.76 17.46
CA PRO A 494 17.89 -4.13 17.41
C PRO A 494 17.86 -4.81 18.78
N GLY A 495 16.74 -5.47 19.10
CA GLY A 495 16.59 -6.22 20.36
C GLY A 495 16.37 -5.38 21.62
N THR A 496 16.30 -4.04 21.54
CA THR A 496 16.23 -3.15 22.73
C THR A 496 14.84 -3.01 23.36
N GLY A 497 13.84 -3.72 22.81
CA GLY A 497 12.48 -3.69 23.35
C GLY A 497 11.69 -2.41 23.02
N LYS A 498 11.86 -1.86 21.81
CA LYS A 498 11.10 -0.71 21.29
C LYS A 498 9.61 -0.77 21.62
N THR A 499 8.93 -1.81 21.13
CA THR A 499 7.49 -2.00 21.31
C THR A 499 7.12 -2.12 22.79
N SER A 500 7.96 -2.75 23.62
CA SER A 500 7.73 -2.83 25.07
C SER A 500 7.80 -1.44 25.71
N THR A 501 8.83 -0.67 25.36
CA THR A 501 8.99 0.73 25.82
C THR A 501 7.78 1.58 25.45
N MET A 502 7.26 1.40 24.23
CA MET A 502 6.08 2.14 23.76
C MET A 502 4.80 1.75 24.51
N VAL A 503 4.61 0.48 24.85
CA VAL A 503 3.47 0.04 25.68
C VAL A 503 3.48 0.74 27.04
N HIS A 504 4.64 0.80 27.71
CA HIS A 504 4.76 1.51 28.99
C HIS A 504 4.63 3.04 28.83
N ALA A 505 5.13 3.61 27.73
CA ALA A 505 4.94 5.03 27.42
C ALA A 505 3.47 5.39 27.20
N VAL A 506 2.73 4.59 26.42
CA VAL A 506 1.29 4.75 26.22
C VAL A 506 0.55 4.68 27.54
N LYS A 507 0.84 3.68 28.37
CA LYS A 507 0.22 3.55 29.70
C LYS A 507 0.51 4.76 30.59
N ALA A 508 1.75 5.25 30.62
CA ALA A 508 2.13 6.44 31.38
C ALA A 508 1.42 7.71 30.88
N LEU A 509 1.29 7.89 29.56
CA LEU A 509 0.54 9.00 28.96
C LEU A 509 -0.96 8.93 29.29
N LEU A 510 -1.55 7.73 29.24
CA LEU A 510 -2.96 7.51 29.63
C LEU A 510 -3.21 7.81 31.10
N MET A 511 -2.27 7.52 32.00
CA MET A 511 -2.36 7.89 33.42
C MET A 511 -2.41 9.42 33.63
N ARG A 512 -1.90 10.21 32.68
CA ARG A 512 -2.04 11.68 32.64
C ARG A 512 -3.27 12.15 31.86
N GLY A 513 -4.13 11.24 31.42
CA GLY A 513 -5.36 11.54 30.68
C GLY A 513 -5.16 11.88 29.20
N ALA A 514 -3.95 11.72 28.66
CA ALA A 514 -3.63 12.07 27.28
C ALA A 514 -4.37 11.17 26.28
N SER A 515 -4.82 11.79 25.18
CA SER A 515 -5.29 11.11 23.97
C SER A 515 -4.14 10.85 23.01
N ILE A 516 -4.11 9.66 22.43
CA ILE A 516 -2.95 9.11 21.71
C ILE A 516 -3.37 8.60 20.34
N LEU A 517 -2.69 9.08 19.30
CA LEU A 517 -2.71 8.51 17.96
C LEU A 517 -1.50 7.59 17.80
N LEU A 518 -1.73 6.29 17.59
CA LEU A 518 -0.68 5.31 17.33
C LEU A 518 -0.61 5.01 15.83
N THR A 519 0.55 5.22 15.21
CA THR A 519 0.73 4.94 13.78
C THR A 519 2.02 4.20 13.46
N SER A 520 2.01 3.52 12.32
CA SER A 520 3.21 3.01 11.66
C SER A 520 2.94 2.88 10.16
N TYR A 521 3.99 2.62 9.37
CA TYR A 521 3.86 2.42 7.93
C TYR A 521 3.09 1.13 7.58
N THR A 522 3.30 0.05 8.34
CA THR A 522 2.72 -1.27 8.06
C THR A 522 1.63 -1.65 9.06
N ASN A 523 0.65 -2.44 8.61
CA ASN A 523 -0.38 -2.98 9.51
C ASN A 523 0.23 -3.85 10.62
N SER A 524 1.20 -4.70 10.28
CA SER A 524 1.84 -5.60 11.25
C SER A 524 2.56 -4.87 12.37
N ALA A 525 3.24 -3.75 12.08
CA ALA A 525 3.90 -2.95 13.12
C ALA A 525 2.89 -2.32 14.08
N VAL A 526 1.80 -1.75 13.55
CA VAL A 526 0.69 -1.23 14.38
C VAL A 526 0.09 -2.34 15.23
N ASP A 527 -0.27 -3.46 14.62
CA ASP A 527 -0.99 -4.54 15.29
C ASP A 527 -0.13 -5.22 16.38
N ASN A 528 1.17 -5.38 16.16
CA ASN A 528 2.11 -5.91 17.17
C ASN A 528 2.15 -5.05 18.44
N LEU A 529 2.05 -3.73 18.30
CA LEU A 529 1.95 -2.82 19.44
C LEU A 529 0.60 -2.98 20.15
N LEU A 530 -0.49 -3.09 19.38
CA LEU A 530 -1.85 -3.24 19.90
C LEU A 530 -2.09 -4.55 20.64
N ILE A 531 -1.52 -5.67 20.18
CA ILE A 531 -1.58 -6.95 20.89
C ILE A 531 -1.02 -6.80 22.32
N LYS A 532 0.11 -6.10 22.46
CA LYS A 532 0.72 -5.87 23.78
C LYS A 532 -0.07 -4.87 24.63
N LEU A 533 -0.70 -3.86 24.02
CA LEU A 533 -1.59 -2.94 24.73
C LEU A 533 -2.85 -3.66 25.24
N LYS A 534 -3.44 -4.54 24.41
CA LYS A 534 -4.57 -5.40 24.78
C LYS A 534 -4.21 -6.30 25.95
N ALA A 535 -3.02 -6.90 25.94
CA ALA A 535 -2.52 -7.72 27.05
C ALA A 535 -2.37 -6.94 28.37
N GLN A 536 -2.22 -5.62 28.31
CA GLN A 536 -2.19 -4.72 29.48
C GLN A 536 -3.57 -4.19 29.88
N GLY A 537 -4.65 -4.67 29.23
CA GLY A 537 -6.02 -4.22 29.49
C GLY A 537 -6.32 -2.80 29.01
N ILE A 538 -5.54 -2.27 28.05
CA ILE A 538 -5.76 -0.94 27.47
C ILE A 538 -6.74 -1.06 26.31
N ASP A 539 -7.84 -0.31 26.38
CA ASP A 539 -8.82 -0.21 25.30
C ASP A 539 -8.35 0.76 24.19
N PHE A 540 -8.67 0.43 22.95
CA PHE A 540 -8.30 1.18 21.75
C PHE A 540 -9.26 0.94 20.58
N VAL A 541 -9.20 1.81 19.57
CA VAL A 541 -9.87 1.63 18.27
C VAL A 541 -8.82 1.46 17.19
N ARG A 542 -8.93 0.38 16.41
CA ARG A 542 -8.10 0.15 15.22
C ARG A 542 -8.88 0.55 13.96
N ILE A 543 -8.37 1.53 13.22
CA ILE A 543 -8.96 1.99 11.95
C ILE A 543 -8.18 1.35 10.81
N GLY A 544 -8.82 0.49 10.01
CA GLY A 544 -8.21 -0.19 8.88
C GLY A 544 -9.14 -1.22 8.24
N ARG A 545 -8.68 -1.82 7.14
CA ARG A 545 -9.40 -2.93 6.49
C ARG A 545 -9.33 -4.18 7.38
N TYR A 546 -10.48 -4.82 7.61
CA TYR A 546 -10.60 -5.96 8.52
C TYR A 546 -9.63 -7.09 8.15
N GLU A 547 -9.50 -7.38 6.85
CA GLU A 547 -8.68 -8.48 6.31
C GLU A 547 -7.18 -8.24 6.48
N ALA A 548 -6.77 -6.99 6.64
CA ALA A 548 -5.37 -6.60 6.77
C ALA A 548 -4.92 -6.48 8.23
N VAL A 549 -5.85 -6.61 9.19
CA VAL A 549 -5.61 -6.51 10.63
C VAL A 549 -5.40 -7.90 11.23
N HIS A 550 -4.42 -8.02 12.12
CA HIS A 550 -4.13 -9.26 12.84
C HIS A 550 -5.33 -9.80 13.62
N GLU A 551 -5.55 -11.12 13.61
CA GLU A 551 -6.73 -11.80 14.18
C GLU A 551 -7.00 -11.41 15.65
N GLU A 552 -5.97 -11.36 16.49
CA GLU A 552 -6.09 -10.94 17.90
C GLU A 552 -6.60 -9.50 18.10
N VAL A 553 -6.42 -8.64 17.10
CA VAL A 553 -6.78 -7.22 17.12
C VAL A 553 -8.08 -6.96 16.36
N GLN A 554 -8.53 -7.88 15.50
CA GLN A 554 -9.73 -7.72 14.66
C GLN A 554 -10.99 -7.33 15.46
N GLY A 555 -11.16 -7.84 16.68
CA GLY A 555 -12.28 -7.45 17.56
C GLY A 555 -12.29 -5.97 17.98
N HIS A 556 -11.16 -5.27 17.86
CA HIS A 556 -11.02 -3.82 18.11
C HIS A 556 -10.97 -3.01 16.80
N CYS A 557 -11.13 -3.67 15.64
CA CYS A 557 -11.24 -3.00 14.36
C CYS A 557 -12.60 -2.32 14.26
N PHE A 558 -12.62 -1.04 13.88
CA PHE A 558 -13.86 -0.28 13.80
C PHE A 558 -14.90 -0.93 12.87
N SER A 559 -14.46 -1.49 11.74
CA SER A 559 -15.32 -2.20 10.79
C SER A 559 -15.96 -3.49 11.34
N ALA A 560 -15.39 -4.07 12.40
CA ALA A 560 -15.94 -5.23 13.10
C ALA A 560 -16.96 -4.86 14.17
N MET A 561 -16.97 -3.59 14.62
CA MET A 561 -17.84 -3.12 15.69
C MET A 561 -19.29 -3.01 15.21
N ASN A 562 -20.23 -3.29 16.11
CA ASN A 562 -21.66 -3.14 15.82
C ASN A 562 -22.09 -1.67 16.03
N VAL A 563 -21.59 -0.77 15.19
CA VAL A 563 -22.00 0.64 15.17
C VAL A 563 -23.17 0.79 14.20
N GLN A 564 -24.30 1.32 14.69
CA GLN A 564 -25.52 1.46 13.91
C GLN A 564 -25.89 2.91 13.63
N SER A 565 -25.25 3.87 14.33
CA SER A 565 -25.49 5.29 14.14
C SER A 565 -24.24 6.17 14.24
N VAL A 566 -24.30 7.38 13.69
CA VAL A 566 -23.28 8.45 13.84
C VAL A 566 -23.03 8.78 15.31
N GLU A 567 -24.06 8.72 16.16
CA GLU A 567 -23.89 8.96 17.60
C GLU A 567 -23.11 7.82 18.26
N ASP A 568 -23.32 6.57 17.86
CA ASP A 568 -22.50 5.43 18.35
C ASP A 568 -21.02 5.63 17.98
N VAL A 569 -20.74 6.11 16.76
CA VAL A 569 -19.36 6.43 16.32
C VAL A 569 -18.75 7.47 17.25
N LYS A 570 -19.50 8.54 17.50
CA LYS A 570 -19.05 9.66 18.33
C LYS A 570 -18.77 9.20 19.76
N ILE A 571 -19.71 8.50 20.39
CA ILE A 571 -19.58 7.94 21.73
C ILE A 571 -18.34 7.04 21.80
N ARG A 572 -18.19 6.10 20.87
CA ARG A 572 -17.06 5.17 20.87
C ARG A 572 -15.72 5.88 20.75
N LEU A 573 -15.59 6.83 19.82
CA LEU A 573 -14.35 7.56 19.61
C LEU A 573 -14.06 8.60 20.70
N GLU A 574 -15.06 9.03 21.49
CA GLU A 574 -14.87 9.92 22.65
C GLU A 574 -14.48 9.16 23.93
N GLN A 575 -15.04 7.96 24.12
CA GLN A 575 -14.68 7.08 25.23
C GLN A 575 -13.24 6.58 25.15
N VAL A 576 -12.73 6.40 23.92
CA VAL A 576 -11.42 5.82 23.69
C VAL A 576 -10.34 6.89 23.61
N LYS A 577 -9.29 6.70 24.40
CA LYS A 577 -8.11 7.58 24.38
C LYS A 577 -7.02 7.13 23.40
N VAL A 578 -7.05 5.90 22.90
CA VAL A 578 -6.05 5.36 21.97
C VAL A 578 -6.69 5.00 20.64
N VAL A 579 -6.33 5.71 19.58
CA VAL A 579 -6.73 5.37 18.20
C VAL A 579 -5.51 4.95 17.41
N ALA A 580 -5.61 3.85 16.69
CA ALA A 580 -4.51 3.28 15.93
C ALA A 580 -4.84 3.14 14.45
N VAL A 581 -3.93 3.61 13.59
CA VAL A 581 -4.11 3.65 12.14
C VAL A 581 -2.74 3.59 11.44
N THR A 582 -2.68 3.11 10.20
CA THR A 582 -1.44 3.22 9.42
C THR A 582 -1.21 4.66 8.95
N CYS A 583 0.03 5.05 8.65
CA CYS A 583 0.34 6.43 8.21
C CYS A 583 -0.42 6.84 6.92
N LEU A 584 -0.72 5.88 6.03
CA LEU A 584 -1.53 6.12 4.83
C LEU A 584 -3.05 6.04 5.09
N GLY A 585 -3.47 5.47 6.22
CA GLY A 585 -4.87 5.34 6.61
C GLY A 585 -5.45 6.60 7.27
N ILE A 586 -4.67 7.66 7.41
CA ILE A 586 -5.08 8.94 8.03
C ILE A 586 -6.20 9.66 7.28
N THR A 587 -6.49 9.23 6.04
CA THR A 587 -7.60 9.75 5.23
C THR A 587 -8.96 9.19 5.64
N SER A 588 -9.01 8.33 6.66
CA SER A 588 -10.27 7.79 7.18
C SER A 588 -11.21 8.93 7.64
N PRO A 589 -12.49 8.91 7.22
CA PRO A 589 -13.49 9.88 7.64
C PRO A 589 -13.60 10.02 9.18
N LEU A 590 -13.32 8.94 9.91
CA LEU A 590 -13.35 8.87 11.38
C LEU A 590 -12.37 9.81 12.08
N LEU A 591 -11.32 10.27 11.38
CA LEU A 591 -10.29 11.15 11.94
C LEU A 591 -10.55 12.63 11.67
N THR A 592 -11.44 12.99 10.75
CA THR A 592 -11.67 14.37 10.29
C THR A 592 -11.88 15.37 11.44
N ASN A 593 -12.61 14.96 12.47
CA ASN A 593 -12.99 15.81 13.60
C ASN A 593 -12.22 15.47 14.90
N LYS A 594 -11.08 14.76 14.80
CA LYS A 594 -10.31 14.33 15.95
C LYS A 594 -8.96 15.05 16.02
N ARG A 595 -8.56 15.33 17.25
CA ARG A 595 -7.20 15.75 17.61
C ARG A 595 -6.74 14.96 18.80
N PHE A 596 -5.44 14.75 18.87
CA PHE A 596 -4.77 13.98 19.90
C PHE A 596 -3.73 14.84 20.60
N ASP A 597 -3.45 14.53 21.86
CA ASP A 597 -2.38 15.20 22.59
C ASP A 597 -1.02 14.72 22.06
N VAL A 598 -0.90 13.41 21.80
CA VAL A 598 0.36 12.78 21.37
C VAL A 598 0.15 11.87 20.16
N CYS A 599 0.97 12.03 19.12
CA CYS A 599 1.14 11.04 18.05
C CYS A 599 2.41 10.22 18.30
N ILE A 600 2.30 8.89 18.39
CA ILE A 600 3.46 7.99 18.45
C ILE A 600 3.55 7.24 17.13
N MET A 601 4.65 7.44 16.41
CA MET A 601 4.92 6.80 15.13
C MET A 601 6.03 5.76 15.28
N ASP A 602 5.68 4.47 15.20
CA ASP A 602 6.64 3.37 15.18
C ASP A 602 7.18 3.10 13.77
N GLU A 603 8.41 2.60 13.69
CA GLU A 603 9.16 2.41 12.44
C GLU A 603 9.29 3.70 11.60
N ALA A 604 9.39 4.86 12.27
CA ALA A 604 9.54 6.16 11.62
C ALA A 604 10.81 6.29 10.76
N GLY A 605 11.84 5.46 11.04
CA GLY A 605 13.05 5.37 10.23
C GLY A 605 12.82 4.86 8.80
N GLN A 606 11.76 4.07 8.59
CA GLN A 606 11.41 3.44 7.30
C GLN A 606 10.36 4.24 6.51
N THR A 607 9.86 5.34 7.06
CA THR A 607 8.77 6.11 6.44
C THR A 607 9.33 7.34 5.74
N THR A 608 8.90 7.61 4.50
CA THR A 608 9.29 8.84 3.79
C THR A 608 8.75 10.07 4.55
N LEU A 609 9.44 11.20 4.42
CA LEU A 609 9.01 12.43 5.10
C LEU A 609 7.56 12.80 4.78
N PRO A 610 7.09 12.82 3.49
CA PRO A 610 5.72 13.23 3.18
C PRO A 610 4.65 12.30 3.77
N VAL A 611 4.92 11.00 3.89
CA VAL A 611 3.99 10.07 4.56
C VAL A 611 3.94 10.32 6.06
N SER A 612 5.09 10.63 6.66
CA SER A 612 5.19 10.91 8.11
C SER A 612 4.39 12.15 8.51
N LEU A 613 4.27 13.16 7.63
CA LEU A 613 3.55 14.41 7.92
C LEU A 613 2.06 14.19 8.23
N GLY A 614 1.41 13.22 7.60
CA GLY A 614 -0.04 13.00 7.71
C GLY A 614 -0.51 12.83 9.16
N PRO A 615 -0.03 11.79 9.89
CA PRO A 615 -0.36 11.59 11.30
C PRO A 615 -0.04 12.79 12.21
N LEU A 616 1.05 13.51 11.93
CA LEU A 616 1.50 14.62 12.78
C LEU A 616 0.55 15.82 12.73
N MET A 617 -0.25 15.96 11.67
CA MET A 617 -1.28 17.00 11.58
C MET A 617 -2.40 16.84 12.62
N PHE A 618 -2.55 15.64 13.21
CA PHE A 618 -3.61 15.33 14.15
C PHE A 618 -3.20 15.47 15.62
N ALA A 619 -1.93 15.77 15.92
CA ALA A 619 -1.45 15.81 17.30
C ALA A 619 -0.66 17.07 17.67
N SER A 620 -0.73 17.48 18.93
CA SER A 620 0.03 18.63 19.45
C SER A 620 1.52 18.31 19.63
N THR A 621 1.83 17.14 20.18
CA THR A 621 3.21 16.66 20.38
C THR A 621 3.39 15.33 19.63
N PHE A 622 4.62 15.03 19.19
CA PHE A 622 4.88 13.75 18.53
C PHE A 622 6.14 13.02 19.00
N VAL A 623 6.07 11.69 18.95
CA VAL A 623 7.16 10.77 19.30
C VAL A 623 7.46 9.95 18.07
N LEU A 624 8.66 10.10 17.51
CA LEU A 624 9.11 9.25 16.42
C LEU A 624 9.99 8.14 17.00
N VAL A 625 9.66 6.90 16.68
CA VAL A 625 10.35 5.71 17.18
C VAL A 625 10.91 4.97 15.97
N GLY A 626 12.19 4.63 16.01
CA GLY A 626 12.81 3.94 14.90
C GLY A 626 14.30 3.75 15.06
N ASP A 627 14.90 3.29 13.97
CA ASP A 627 16.35 3.10 13.86
C ASP A 627 16.79 3.50 12.45
N HIS A 628 17.35 4.71 12.32
CA HIS A 628 17.89 5.20 11.04
C HIS A 628 19.18 4.48 10.62
N TYR A 629 19.72 3.58 11.46
CA TYR A 629 20.79 2.66 11.07
C TYR A 629 20.27 1.35 10.44
N GLN A 630 18.95 1.11 10.45
CA GLN A 630 18.30 0.02 9.71
C GLN A 630 17.78 0.52 8.35
N LEU A 631 16.94 -0.26 7.67
CA LEU A 631 16.54 0.06 6.31
C LEU A 631 15.85 1.44 6.21
N PRO A 632 16.31 2.32 5.30
CA PRO A 632 15.65 3.58 5.03
C PRO A 632 14.34 3.35 4.24
N PRO A 633 13.53 4.40 4.01
CA PRO A 633 12.39 4.31 3.12
C PRO A 633 12.77 3.79 1.74
N LEU A 634 11.96 2.89 1.18
CA LEU A 634 12.19 2.34 -0.15
C LEU A 634 11.87 3.41 -1.21
N VAL A 635 12.89 3.77 -2.01
CA VAL A 635 12.78 4.72 -3.12
C VAL A 635 13.32 4.04 -4.38
N GLN A 636 12.46 3.88 -5.38
CA GLN A 636 12.76 3.22 -6.64
C GLN A 636 13.58 4.14 -7.57
N SER A 637 13.19 5.42 -7.65
CA SER A 637 13.89 6.42 -8.46
C SER A 637 15.26 6.70 -7.88
N THR A 638 16.30 6.43 -8.67
CA THR A 638 17.69 6.69 -8.27
C THR A 638 17.92 8.19 -8.08
N GLU A 639 17.38 9.01 -8.98
CA GLU A 639 17.47 10.48 -8.91
C GLU A 639 16.77 11.01 -7.66
N ALA A 640 15.55 10.53 -7.35
CA ALA A 640 14.85 10.96 -6.13
C ALA A 640 15.62 10.55 -4.87
N ARG A 641 16.19 9.36 -4.85
CA ARG A 641 16.97 8.84 -3.72
C ARG A 641 18.22 9.67 -3.48
N GLU A 642 18.98 9.98 -4.52
CA GLU A 642 20.20 10.81 -4.45
C GLU A 642 19.90 12.24 -3.99
N ASN A 643 18.70 12.75 -4.31
CA ASN A 643 18.24 14.07 -3.87
C ASN A 643 17.52 14.05 -2.50
N GLY A 644 17.58 12.94 -1.75
CA GLY A 644 17.14 12.90 -0.35
C GLY A 644 15.76 12.32 -0.07
N MET A 645 15.06 11.74 -1.05
CA MET A 645 13.76 11.08 -0.83
C MET A 645 13.86 9.90 0.16
N GLY A 646 15.05 9.28 0.23
CA GLY A 646 15.36 8.21 1.18
C GLY A 646 15.71 8.68 2.59
N ILE A 647 15.69 9.99 2.86
CA ILE A 647 15.92 10.54 4.20
C ILE A 647 14.57 10.62 4.92
N SER A 648 14.38 9.76 5.92
CA SER A 648 13.18 9.80 6.75
C SER A 648 13.13 11.04 7.65
N LEU A 649 11.93 11.41 8.11
CA LEU A 649 11.77 12.50 9.07
C LEU A 649 12.53 12.23 10.38
N PHE A 650 12.57 10.97 10.81
CA PHE A 650 13.36 10.54 11.97
C PHE A 650 14.85 10.87 11.79
N CYS A 651 15.42 10.52 10.63
CA CYS A 651 16.84 10.77 10.32
C CYS A 651 17.12 12.28 10.30
N ARG A 652 16.33 13.05 9.54
CA ARG A 652 16.45 14.51 9.42
C ARG A 652 16.46 15.21 10.79
N LEU A 653 15.51 14.88 11.67
CA LEU A 653 15.43 15.50 13.00
C LEU A 653 16.51 14.99 13.95
N SER A 654 16.96 13.73 13.79
CA SER A 654 18.06 13.17 14.59
C SER A 654 19.37 13.87 14.31
N GLU A 655 19.67 14.17 13.05
CA GLU A 655 20.87 14.91 12.63
C GLU A 655 20.82 16.37 13.07
N ALA A 656 19.67 17.03 12.92
CA ALA A 656 19.50 18.43 13.29
C ALA A 656 19.50 18.64 14.82
N HIS A 657 18.94 17.69 15.58
CA HIS A 657 18.71 17.83 17.02
C HIS A 657 19.07 16.56 17.81
N PRO A 658 20.37 16.23 17.96
CA PRO A 658 20.82 15.06 18.72
C PRO A 658 20.31 15.04 20.17
N GLN A 659 20.11 16.21 20.78
CA GLN A 659 19.56 16.36 22.13
C GLN A 659 18.10 15.89 22.25
N ALA A 660 17.36 15.74 21.15
CA ALA A 660 15.99 15.21 21.15
C ALA A 660 15.96 13.68 21.25
N ILE A 661 17.08 13.01 20.97
CA ILE A 661 17.20 11.55 20.90
C ILE A 661 17.27 10.95 22.30
N SER A 662 16.54 9.86 22.53
CA SER A 662 16.75 8.91 23.62
C SER A 662 17.09 7.56 23.02
N ALA A 663 18.33 7.11 23.22
CA ALA A 663 18.81 5.85 22.67
C ALA A 663 18.58 4.71 23.66
N LEU A 664 17.94 3.64 23.19
CA LEU A 664 17.84 2.38 23.93
C LEU A 664 19.11 1.56 23.62
N GLN A 665 19.89 1.23 24.64
CA GLN A 665 21.21 0.59 24.49
C GLN A 665 21.20 -0.88 24.93
N SER A 666 20.43 -1.19 25.96
CA SER A 666 20.28 -2.55 26.50
C SER A 666 19.42 -3.42 25.59
N GLN A 667 20.02 -4.44 24.96
CA GLN A 667 19.36 -5.35 24.01
C GLN A 667 19.17 -6.77 24.58
N TYR A 668 18.08 -7.42 24.19
CA TYR A 668 17.63 -8.71 24.72
C TYR A 668 17.47 -9.79 23.63
N ARG A 669 18.19 -9.67 22.52
CA ARG A 669 18.12 -10.57 21.36
C ARG A 669 19.42 -11.34 21.15
N MET A 670 20.49 -10.61 20.87
CA MET A 670 21.76 -11.14 20.37
C MET A 670 22.64 -11.58 21.54
N CYS A 671 23.28 -12.73 21.42
CA CYS A 671 24.38 -13.09 22.30
C CYS A 671 25.57 -12.15 22.08
N GLN A 672 26.51 -12.15 23.02
CA GLN A 672 27.60 -11.17 23.04
C GLN A 672 28.42 -11.19 21.74
N GLY A 673 28.81 -12.38 21.25
CA GLY A 673 29.61 -12.49 20.03
C GLY A 673 28.92 -11.96 18.77
N VAL A 674 27.59 -12.12 18.65
CA VAL A 674 26.81 -11.55 17.54
C VAL A 674 26.68 -10.03 17.68
N MET A 675 26.39 -9.55 18.89
CA MET A 675 26.21 -8.12 19.18
C MET A 675 27.50 -7.30 18.92
N GLU A 676 28.65 -7.82 19.34
CA GLU A 676 29.96 -7.18 19.15
C GLU A 676 30.25 -6.86 17.69
N LEU A 677 29.79 -7.72 16.77
CA LEU A 677 29.95 -7.50 15.34
C LEU A 677 29.20 -6.25 14.86
N SER A 678 27.92 -6.11 15.24
CA SER A 678 27.12 -4.94 14.91
C SER A 678 27.63 -3.67 15.60
N ASN A 679 28.16 -3.78 16.81
CA ASN A 679 28.79 -2.66 17.52
C ASN A 679 30.05 -2.18 16.79
N ALA A 680 30.94 -3.09 16.42
CA ALA A 680 32.20 -2.76 15.73
C ALA A 680 31.95 -2.13 14.35
N LEU A 681 30.88 -2.53 13.66
CA LEU A 681 30.59 -2.09 12.30
C LEU A 681 29.73 -0.81 12.24
N ILE A 682 28.78 -0.63 13.15
CA ILE A 682 27.67 0.33 12.96
C ILE A 682 27.37 1.13 14.23
N TYR A 683 27.15 0.45 15.36
CA TYR A 683 26.62 1.12 16.54
C TYR A 683 27.68 1.77 17.44
N GLY A 684 28.97 1.52 17.20
CA GLY A 684 30.08 2.16 17.93
C GLY A 684 30.03 1.87 19.43
N ASP A 685 29.94 0.58 19.79
CA ASP A 685 29.87 0.09 21.17
C ASP A 685 28.69 0.61 22.02
N ARG A 686 27.65 1.14 21.36
CA ARG A 686 26.43 1.62 22.04
C ARG A 686 25.52 0.49 22.50
N LEU A 687 25.51 -0.69 21.86
CA LEU A 687 24.68 -1.82 22.29
C LEU A 687 25.32 -2.59 23.44
N ARG A 688 24.48 -3.04 24.39
CA ARG A 688 24.89 -3.85 25.55
C ARG A 688 23.91 -4.99 25.77
N CYS A 689 24.39 -6.17 26.15
CA CYS A 689 23.50 -7.27 26.51
C CYS A 689 22.73 -6.91 27.78
N GLY A 690 21.40 -7.05 27.75
CA GLY A 690 20.53 -6.70 28.87
C GLY A 690 20.61 -7.68 30.04
N SER A 691 21.20 -8.87 29.85
CA SER A 691 21.48 -9.81 30.93
C SER A 691 22.64 -10.76 30.60
N SER A 692 23.18 -11.43 31.62
CA SER A 692 24.23 -12.44 31.48
C SER A 692 23.76 -13.68 30.73
N GLU A 693 22.48 -14.06 30.86
CA GLU A 693 21.90 -15.21 30.18
C GLU A 693 21.88 -15.00 28.66
N ILE A 694 21.59 -13.77 28.24
CA ILE A 694 21.56 -13.39 26.82
C ILE A 694 22.98 -13.33 26.28
N ALA A 695 23.89 -12.68 27.01
CA ALA A 695 25.31 -12.59 26.63
C ALA A 695 25.94 -13.96 26.37
N SER A 696 25.63 -14.95 27.23
CA SER A 696 26.19 -16.31 27.19
C SER A 696 25.34 -17.33 26.42
N ALA A 697 24.25 -16.90 25.78
CA ALA A 697 23.33 -17.78 25.06
C ALA A 697 24.00 -18.50 23.88
N LYS A 698 23.80 -19.82 23.80
CA LYS A 698 24.37 -20.71 22.76
C LYS A 698 23.29 -21.65 22.22
N LEU A 699 23.48 -22.13 20.99
CA LEU A 699 22.64 -23.20 20.44
C LEU A 699 22.83 -24.49 21.25
N LYS A 700 21.73 -25.18 21.54
CA LYS A 700 21.73 -26.47 22.23
C LYS A 700 21.62 -27.58 21.19
N LEU A 701 22.69 -28.35 21.00
CA LEU A 701 22.74 -29.47 20.04
C LEU A 701 22.66 -30.80 20.80
N SER A 702 21.86 -31.74 20.30
CA SER A 702 21.60 -33.02 20.97
C SER A 702 22.70 -34.07 20.76
N CYS A 703 23.33 -34.15 19.57
CA CYS A 703 24.44 -35.09 19.34
C CYS A 703 25.23 -34.90 18.01
N LEU A 704 26.48 -34.40 18.06
CA LEU A 704 27.40 -34.26 16.90
C LEU A 704 28.02 -35.58 16.37
N LYS A 705 27.29 -36.70 16.41
CA LYS A 705 27.88 -38.05 16.23
C LYS A 705 28.12 -38.48 14.78
N SER A 706 27.54 -37.81 13.77
CA SER A 706 27.68 -38.20 12.35
C SER A 706 27.79 -36.97 11.43
N CYS A 707 28.81 -36.14 11.65
CA CYS A 707 29.03 -34.94 10.83
C CYS A 707 30.47 -34.87 10.33
N SER A 708 30.68 -34.35 9.12
CA SER A 708 32.00 -34.09 8.56
C SER A 708 32.80 -33.13 9.45
N SER A 709 34.13 -33.13 9.33
CA SER A 709 35.00 -32.26 10.13
C SER A 709 34.65 -30.77 9.98
N TRP A 710 34.40 -30.32 8.75
CA TRP A 710 34.05 -28.93 8.47
C TRP A 710 32.69 -28.55 9.07
N LEU A 711 31.68 -29.43 8.98
CA LEU A 711 30.37 -29.17 9.59
C LEU A 711 30.43 -29.15 11.12
N LYS A 712 31.27 -30.00 11.75
CA LYS A 712 31.48 -29.93 13.21
C LYS A 712 32.01 -28.57 13.64
N GLU A 713 32.88 -27.97 12.84
CA GLU A 713 33.40 -26.63 13.11
C GLU A 713 32.34 -25.56 12.90
N VAL A 714 31.58 -25.63 11.78
CA VAL A 714 30.47 -24.70 11.50
C VAL A 714 29.43 -24.73 12.61
N LEU A 715 29.03 -25.92 13.06
CA LEU A 715 27.96 -26.12 14.04
C LEU A 715 28.42 -25.84 15.48
N ASN A 716 29.71 -25.67 15.73
CA ASN A 716 30.25 -25.52 17.08
C ASN A 716 29.51 -24.39 17.86
N PRO A 717 28.81 -24.71 18.98
CA PRO A 717 28.09 -23.72 19.77
C PRO A 717 28.98 -22.69 20.46
N THR A 718 30.28 -22.95 20.62
CA THR A 718 31.22 -21.98 21.21
C THR A 718 31.64 -20.89 20.23
N LYS A 719 31.39 -21.09 18.92
CA LYS A 719 31.63 -20.10 17.86
C LYS A 719 30.29 -19.47 17.47
N PRO A 720 29.87 -18.36 18.11
CA PRO A 720 28.57 -17.74 17.84
C PRO A 720 28.49 -17.15 16.43
N VAL A 721 29.61 -16.75 15.85
CA VAL A 721 29.69 -16.23 14.48
C VAL A 721 30.65 -17.11 13.69
N ILE A 722 30.33 -17.47 12.45
CA ILE A 722 31.29 -18.15 11.57
C ILE A 722 31.08 -17.69 10.12
N PHE A 723 32.18 -17.55 9.39
CA PHE A 723 32.16 -17.26 7.96
C PHE A 723 32.72 -18.45 7.18
N ILE A 724 31.92 -19.01 6.28
CA ILE A 724 32.28 -20.09 5.36
C ILE A 724 32.76 -19.44 4.06
N ASP A 725 34.06 -19.48 3.84
CA ASP A 725 34.70 -18.92 2.65
C ASP A 725 34.68 -19.92 1.50
N THR A 726 34.10 -19.50 0.38
CA THR A 726 33.91 -20.32 -0.82
C THR A 726 35.00 -20.13 -1.87
N ASP A 727 36.07 -19.36 -1.58
CA ASP A 727 37.10 -19.00 -2.58
C ASP A 727 37.92 -20.19 -3.11
N MET A 728 37.92 -21.33 -2.41
CA MET A 728 38.59 -22.58 -2.82
C MET A 728 37.69 -23.49 -3.68
N LEU A 729 36.45 -23.07 -3.94
CA LEU A 729 35.46 -23.75 -4.76
C LEU A 729 35.16 -22.94 -6.02
N PRO A 730 34.71 -23.57 -7.12
CA PRO A 730 34.16 -22.86 -8.27
C PRO A 730 32.73 -22.34 -7.98
N ALA A 731 32.55 -21.65 -6.85
CA ALA A 731 31.29 -21.13 -6.35
C ALA A 731 30.96 -19.76 -6.96
N PHE A 732 30.93 -19.67 -8.29
CA PHE A 732 30.68 -18.41 -9.00
C PHE A 732 29.19 -18.09 -9.10
N GLU A 733 28.88 -16.79 -9.17
CA GLU A 733 27.52 -16.32 -9.38
C GLU A 733 27.02 -16.71 -10.79
N ALA A 734 25.80 -17.24 -10.87
CA ALA A 734 25.08 -17.38 -12.12
C ALA A 734 24.24 -16.12 -12.36
N LYS A 735 24.37 -15.56 -13.56
CA LYS A 735 23.59 -14.39 -14.01
C LYS A 735 22.69 -14.79 -15.16
N ASP A 736 21.41 -14.53 -14.99
CA ASP A 736 20.45 -14.54 -16.08
C ASP A 736 19.66 -13.22 -16.07
N GLN A 737 19.84 -12.43 -17.12
CA GLN A 737 19.32 -11.07 -17.27
C GLN A 737 19.51 -10.17 -16.02
N LYS A 738 18.46 -10.02 -15.20
CA LYS A 738 18.42 -9.22 -13.95
C LYS A 738 18.51 -10.07 -12.67
N THR A 739 18.57 -11.38 -12.79
CA THR A 739 18.63 -12.31 -11.66
C THR A 739 20.07 -12.72 -11.37
N VAL A 740 20.38 -12.83 -10.09
CA VAL A 740 21.70 -13.26 -9.61
C VAL A 740 21.46 -14.33 -8.54
N ASN A 741 22.07 -15.50 -8.72
CA ASN A 741 22.02 -16.58 -7.73
C ASN A 741 23.38 -17.31 -7.68
N ASN A 742 23.57 -18.14 -6.67
CA ASN A 742 24.78 -18.94 -6.48
C ASN A 742 24.36 -20.35 -6.03
N PRO A 743 24.34 -21.33 -6.95
CA PRO A 743 23.95 -22.70 -6.65
C PRO A 743 24.84 -23.40 -5.62
N VAL A 744 26.13 -23.07 -5.58
CA VAL A 744 27.07 -23.69 -4.63
C VAL A 744 26.81 -23.17 -3.23
N GLU A 745 26.61 -21.86 -3.06
CA GLU A 745 26.18 -21.31 -1.77
C GLU A 745 24.83 -21.88 -1.34
N ALA A 746 23.87 -22.03 -2.26
CA ALA A 746 22.56 -22.60 -1.93
C ALA A 746 22.68 -24.06 -1.44
N TYR A 747 23.57 -24.84 -2.05
CA TYR A 747 23.88 -26.20 -1.61
C TYR A 747 24.52 -26.22 -0.20
N ILE A 748 25.53 -25.38 0.05
CA ILE A 748 26.18 -25.27 1.38
C ILE A 748 25.14 -24.92 2.46
N ILE A 749 24.29 -23.93 2.17
CA ILE A 749 23.22 -23.51 3.08
C ILE A 749 22.26 -24.67 3.36
N ALA A 750 21.86 -25.43 2.34
CA ALA A 750 20.98 -26.59 2.52
C ALA A 750 21.63 -27.67 3.40
N GLU A 751 22.89 -28.02 3.15
CA GLU A 751 23.62 -29.03 3.92
C GLU A 751 23.79 -28.60 5.39
N VAL A 752 24.17 -27.35 5.65
CA VAL A 752 24.26 -26.81 7.03
C VAL A 752 22.89 -26.82 7.72
N THR A 753 21.83 -26.46 7.00
CA THR A 753 20.46 -26.44 7.54
C THR A 753 19.99 -27.83 7.92
N GLU A 754 20.20 -28.83 7.06
CA GLU A 754 19.88 -30.23 7.35
C GLU A 754 20.62 -30.73 8.58
N GLN A 755 21.91 -30.41 8.71
CA GLN A 755 22.66 -30.81 9.90
C GLN A 755 22.18 -30.11 11.16
N LEU A 756 21.81 -28.83 11.13
CA LEU A 756 21.21 -28.15 12.28
C LEU A 756 19.94 -28.87 12.76
N VAL A 757 19.05 -29.22 11.82
CA VAL A 757 17.80 -29.94 12.12
C VAL A 757 18.09 -31.35 12.65
N ASN A 758 18.98 -32.09 12.00
CA ASN A 758 19.38 -33.43 12.43
C ASN A 758 20.04 -33.44 13.83
N ASN A 759 20.64 -32.32 14.25
CA ASN A 759 21.24 -32.15 15.57
C ASN A 759 20.26 -31.52 16.59
N GLY A 760 18.96 -31.51 16.30
CA GLY A 760 17.89 -31.19 17.25
C GLY A 760 17.49 -29.72 17.32
N ILE A 761 17.85 -28.90 16.33
CA ILE A 761 17.32 -27.53 16.22
C ILE A 761 16.02 -27.58 15.43
N GLU A 762 14.95 -26.97 15.97
CA GLU A 762 13.67 -26.91 15.26
C GLU A 762 13.79 -26.01 14.03
N GLY A 763 13.15 -26.39 12.92
CA GLY A 763 13.22 -25.59 11.68
C GLY A 763 12.67 -24.17 11.87
N GLU A 764 11.71 -23.98 12.77
CA GLU A 764 11.15 -22.68 13.13
C GLU A 764 12.15 -21.76 13.83
N ASP A 765 13.22 -22.30 14.43
CA ASP A 765 14.29 -21.55 15.09
C ASP A 765 15.45 -21.21 14.13
N ILE A 766 15.32 -21.58 12.85
CA ILE A 766 16.29 -21.33 11.80
C ILE A 766 15.70 -20.34 10.79
N GLY A 767 16.49 -19.31 10.46
CA GLY A 767 16.18 -18.37 9.39
C GLY A 767 17.28 -18.32 8.35
N ILE A 768 16.91 -18.26 7.08
CA ILE A 768 17.85 -18.10 5.98
C ILE A 768 17.56 -16.78 5.26
N ILE A 769 18.58 -15.95 5.16
CA ILE A 769 18.51 -14.63 4.55
C ILE A 769 19.51 -14.46 3.42
N THR A 770 19.10 -13.73 2.38
CA THR A 770 19.94 -13.42 1.22
C THR A 770 19.51 -12.09 0.58
N PRO A 771 20.38 -11.34 -0.10
CA PRO A 771 19.99 -10.08 -0.75
C PRO A 771 19.07 -10.29 -1.97
N TYR A 772 19.09 -11.45 -2.61
CA TYR A 772 18.48 -11.67 -3.93
C TYR A 772 17.28 -12.62 -3.85
N ASN A 773 16.13 -12.22 -4.41
CA ASN A 773 14.93 -13.09 -4.46
C ASN A 773 15.20 -14.39 -5.24
N SER A 774 15.99 -14.35 -6.32
CA SER A 774 16.38 -15.53 -7.09
C SER A 774 17.16 -16.54 -6.25
N GLN A 775 18.04 -16.07 -5.37
CA GLN A 775 18.74 -16.95 -4.43
C GLN A 775 17.79 -17.52 -3.37
N ALA A 776 16.89 -16.69 -2.82
CA ALA A 776 15.92 -17.16 -1.84
C ALA A 776 15.03 -18.29 -2.41
N ASN A 777 14.64 -18.19 -3.68
CA ASN A 777 13.89 -19.24 -4.36
C ASN A 777 14.75 -20.49 -4.57
N LEU A 778 15.99 -20.34 -5.04
CA LEU A 778 16.91 -21.47 -5.23
C LEU A 778 17.16 -22.24 -3.93
N ILE A 779 17.39 -21.53 -2.81
CA ILE A 779 17.56 -22.15 -1.49
C ILE A 779 16.27 -22.86 -1.05
N ARG A 780 15.09 -22.27 -1.30
CA ARG A 780 13.81 -22.90 -0.95
C ARG A 780 13.59 -24.24 -1.65
N HIS A 781 14.13 -24.42 -2.85
CA HIS A 781 14.10 -25.71 -3.54
C HIS A 781 15.19 -26.68 -3.04
N ALA A 782 16.31 -26.16 -2.53
CA ALA A 782 17.42 -26.97 -2.04
C ALA A 782 17.19 -27.52 -0.61
N VAL A 783 16.49 -26.77 0.25
CA VAL A 783 16.19 -27.15 1.64
C VAL A 783 14.95 -28.03 1.69
N TYR A 784 15.06 -29.28 2.17
CA TYR A 784 13.91 -30.19 2.29
C TYR A 784 12.93 -29.80 3.40
N THR A 785 13.42 -29.15 4.45
CA THR A 785 12.62 -28.83 5.65
C THR A 785 11.76 -27.59 5.40
N THR A 786 10.44 -27.77 5.36
CA THR A 786 9.48 -26.71 5.03
C THR A 786 9.22 -25.71 6.15
N SER A 787 9.58 -26.03 7.41
CA SER A 787 9.40 -25.14 8.57
C SER A 787 10.46 -24.03 8.66
N VAL A 788 11.52 -24.08 7.85
CA VAL A 788 12.59 -23.07 7.85
C VAL A 788 12.15 -21.81 7.09
N GLU A 789 12.34 -20.65 7.71
CA GLU A 789 11.93 -19.39 7.12
C GLU A 789 13.00 -18.85 6.15
N ILE A 790 12.64 -18.69 4.87
CA ILE A 790 13.56 -18.26 3.80
C ILE A 790 13.04 -17.00 3.11
N HIS A 791 13.69 -15.86 3.34
CA HIS A 791 13.32 -14.60 2.71
C HIS A 791 14.54 -13.73 2.34
N THR A 792 14.26 -12.62 1.64
CA THR A 792 15.26 -11.57 1.43
C THR A 792 15.49 -10.77 2.71
N ILE A 793 16.64 -10.10 2.82
CA ILE A 793 16.98 -9.22 3.96
C ILE A 793 15.84 -8.24 4.26
N ASP A 794 15.34 -7.55 3.23
CA ASP A 794 14.28 -6.54 3.34
C ASP A 794 12.97 -7.13 3.89
N LYS A 795 12.62 -8.38 3.52
CA LYS A 795 11.41 -9.08 4.01
C LYS A 795 11.58 -9.67 5.42
N TYR A 796 12.83 -9.86 5.87
CA TYR A 796 13.15 -10.40 7.20
C TYR A 796 13.21 -9.32 8.29
N GLN A 797 12.95 -8.06 7.94
CA GLN A 797 12.96 -6.95 8.90
C GLN A 797 11.94 -7.17 10.02
N GLY A 798 12.32 -6.77 11.24
CA GLY A 798 11.50 -6.97 12.44
C GLY A 798 11.49 -8.40 12.99
N ARG A 799 11.94 -9.40 12.23
CA ARG A 799 12.01 -10.81 12.66
C ARG A 799 13.35 -11.15 13.29
N ASP A 800 13.43 -12.28 13.98
CA ASP A 800 14.65 -12.85 14.56
C ASP A 800 14.51 -14.36 14.77
N LYS A 801 15.64 -15.07 14.80
CA LYS A 801 15.72 -16.52 14.99
C LYS A 801 16.93 -16.89 15.84
N ASP A 802 16.90 -18.08 16.43
CA ASP A 802 18.02 -18.60 17.21
C ASP A 802 19.28 -18.78 16.36
N CYS A 803 19.12 -19.33 15.16
CA CYS A 803 20.17 -19.46 14.17
C CYS A 803 19.81 -18.74 12.86
N ILE A 804 20.70 -17.90 12.35
CA ILE A 804 20.56 -17.27 11.03
C ILE A 804 21.68 -17.71 10.10
N LEU A 805 21.32 -18.11 8.89
CA LEU A 805 22.24 -18.37 7.80
C LEU A 805 22.13 -17.27 6.74
N VAL A 806 23.27 -16.74 6.29
CA VAL A 806 23.34 -15.67 5.29
C VAL A 806 24.08 -16.16 4.06
N SER A 807 23.44 -16.08 2.89
CA SER A 807 24.09 -16.30 1.58
C SER A 807 24.30 -14.96 0.87
N PHE A 808 25.56 -14.59 0.67
CA PHE A 808 25.95 -13.31 0.05
C PHE A 808 25.90 -13.33 -1.48
N VAL A 809 25.94 -14.51 -2.11
CA VAL A 809 25.75 -14.78 -3.54
C VAL A 809 26.89 -14.30 -4.45
N ARG A 810 27.37 -13.08 -4.24
CA ARG A 810 28.32 -12.39 -5.12
C ARG A 810 29.69 -13.06 -5.08
N SER A 811 30.05 -13.65 -6.21
CA SER A 811 31.33 -14.33 -6.42
C SER A 811 31.70 -14.28 -7.90
N SER A 812 32.89 -13.75 -8.23
CA SER A 812 33.35 -13.60 -9.63
C SER A 812 34.85 -13.85 -9.78
N GLU A 813 35.27 -14.40 -10.92
CA GLU A 813 36.70 -14.62 -11.24
C GLU A 813 37.52 -13.33 -11.25
N ASN A 814 36.94 -12.23 -11.73
CA ASN A 814 37.57 -10.91 -11.76
C ASN A 814 36.75 -9.91 -10.92
N PRO A 815 36.98 -9.82 -9.59
CA PRO A 815 36.19 -9.00 -8.70
C PRO A 815 36.30 -7.51 -9.03
N ARG A 816 35.25 -6.95 -9.64
CA ARG A 816 35.08 -5.50 -9.79
C ARG A 816 34.45 -4.91 -8.54
N ASN A 817 34.57 -3.59 -8.38
CA ASN A 817 33.94 -2.90 -7.26
C ASN A 817 32.42 -3.13 -7.27
N CYS A 818 31.89 -3.76 -6.22
CA CYS A 818 30.48 -4.14 -6.10
C CYS A 818 29.67 -3.15 -5.25
N THR A 819 30.16 -1.92 -5.04
CA THR A 819 29.46 -0.89 -4.24
C THR A 819 28.07 -0.54 -4.76
N SER A 820 27.82 -0.68 -6.07
CA SER A 820 26.50 -0.44 -6.68
C SER A 820 25.52 -1.63 -6.54
N SER A 821 25.97 -2.77 -6.00
CA SER A 821 25.11 -3.93 -5.74
C SER A 821 24.32 -3.75 -4.44
N LEU A 822 23.28 -4.57 -4.22
CA LEU A 822 22.50 -4.57 -2.97
C LEU A 822 23.36 -4.77 -1.71
N LEU A 823 24.56 -5.34 -1.85
CA LEU A 823 25.54 -5.53 -0.78
C LEU A 823 26.35 -4.27 -0.42
N GLY A 824 26.32 -3.23 -1.25
CA GLY A 824 26.93 -1.94 -0.94
C GLY A 824 26.13 -1.13 0.08
N ASP A 825 24.86 -1.49 0.29
CA ASP A 825 24.01 -0.85 1.28
C ASP A 825 24.27 -1.40 2.68
N TRP A 826 24.94 -0.60 3.50
CA TRP A 826 25.32 -0.99 4.85
C TRP A 826 24.11 -1.21 5.77
N HIS A 827 22.95 -0.59 5.50
CA HIS A 827 21.73 -0.80 6.29
C HIS A 827 21.20 -2.22 6.11
N ARG A 828 21.27 -2.78 4.89
CA ARG A 828 20.91 -4.19 4.63
C ARG A 828 21.82 -5.14 5.37
N ILE A 829 23.12 -4.87 5.36
CA ILE A 829 24.09 -5.66 6.12
C ILE A 829 23.77 -5.59 7.61
N ASN A 830 23.46 -4.41 8.15
CA ASN A 830 23.04 -4.26 9.54
C ASN A 830 21.84 -5.16 9.90
N VAL A 831 20.79 -5.09 9.07
CA VAL A 831 19.59 -5.89 9.29
C VAL A 831 19.97 -7.37 9.30
N ALA A 832 20.75 -7.83 8.32
CA ALA A 832 21.17 -9.22 8.22
C ALA A 832 21.93 -9.71 9.46
N LEU A 833 22.90 -8.93 9.95
CA LEU A 833 23.72 -9.30 11.11
C LEU A 833 22.92 -9.32 12.43
N THR A 834 21.84 -8.55 12.52
CA THR A 834 21.08 -8.33 13.76
C THR A 834 19.83 -9.20 13.89
N ARG A 835 19.66 -10.21 13.02
CA ARG A 835 18.55 -11.18 13.06
C ARG A 835 18.83 -12.39 13.96
N ALA A 836 20.10 -12.72 14.20
CA ALA A 836 20.50 -13.91 14.95
C ALA A 836 20.45 -13.67 16.46
N LYS A 837 19.89 -14.61 17.23
CA LYS A 837 19.96 -14.58 18.70
C LYS A 837 21.20 -15.26 19.22
N LYS A 838 21.48 -16.49 18.76
CA LYS A 838 22.52 -17.36 19.36
C LYS A 838 23.65 -17.66 18.41
N LYS A 839 23.36 -17.88 17.11
CA LYS A 839 24.37 -18.23 16.11
C LYS A 839 24.10 -17.56 14.75
N LEU A 840 25.17 -17.04 14.15
CA LEU A 840 25.18 -16.43 12.83
C LEU A 840 26.20 -17.16 11.94
N ILE A 841 25.70 -17.76 10.85
CA ILE A 841 26.51 -18.47 9.86
C ILE A 841 26.44 -17.69 8.55
N MET A 842 27.59 -17.30 8.03
CA MET A 842 27.70 -16.54 6.80
C MET A 842 28.40 -17.36 5.72
N VAL A 843 27.95 -17.26 4.47
CA VAL A 843 28.52 -17.98 3.33
C VAL A 843 28.77 -17.02 2.18
N GLY A 844 29.99 -17.03 1.62
CA GLY A 844 30.32 -16.26 0.42
C GLY A 844 31.81 -16.23 0.08
N SER A 845 32.15 -15.51 -0.98
CA SER A 845 33.53 -15.34 -1.45
C SER A 845 34.25 -14.20 -0.71
N CYS A 846 35.25 -14.51 0.12
CA CYS A 846 36.03 -13.50 0.82
C CYS A 846 36.73 -12.52 -0.13
N LYS A 847 37.32 -13.01 -1.24
CA LYS A 847 37.96 -12.20 -2.30
C LYS A 847 37.00 -11.19 -2.92
N THR A 848 35.77 -11.61 -3.21
CA THR A 848 34.78 -10.75 -3.87
C THR A 848 34.20 -9.73 -2.88
N LEU A 849 33.81 -10.18 -1.70
CA LEU A 849 33.14 -9.35 -0.69
C LEU A 849 34.09 -8.31 -0.08
N SER A 850 35.39 -8.62 0.05
CA SER A 850 36.40 -7.68 0.55
C SER A 850 36.62 -6.44 -0.32
N LYS A 851 36.01 -6.38 -1.52
CA LYS A 851 35.97 -5.16 -2.35
C LYS A 851 35.00 -4.11 -1.81
N VAL A 852 34.03 -4.50 -0.99
CA VAL A 852 33.13 -3.58 -0.30
C VAL A 852 33.74 -3.23 1.06
N PRO A 853 33.98 -1.94 1.39
CA PRO A 853 34.69 -1.54 2.60
C PRO A 853 34.10 -2.11 3.90
N LEU A 854 32.77 -2.08 4.05
CA LEU A 854 32.10 -2.62 5.23
C LEU A 854 32.25 -4.14 5.34
N LEU A 855 32.10 -4.88 4.23
CA LEU A 855 32.23 -6.33 4.23
C LEU A 855 33.67 -6.78 4.49
N LYS A 856 34.67 -6.00 4.04
CA LYS A 856 36.07 -6.22 4.41
C LYS A 856 36.27 -6.10 5.92
N LEU A 857 35.67 -5.09 6.55
CA LEU A 857 35.73 -4.91 8.00
C LEU A 857 35.00 -6.03 8.74
N LEU A 858 33.84 -6.46 8.23
CA LEU A 858 33.09 -7.62 8.73
C LEU A 858 33.95 -8.89 8.72
N ILE A 859 34.55 -9.23 7.57
CA ILE A 859 35.41 -10.42 7.43
C ILE A 859 36.58 -10.35 8.42
N LYS A 860 37.26 -9.20 8.51
CA LYS A 860 38.35 -9.00 9.48
C LYS A 860 37.89 -9.22 10.93
N LYS A 861 36.72 -8.70 11.30
CA LYS A 861 36.17 -8.83 12.66
C LYS A 861 35.76 -10.26 12.99
N VAL A 862 35.22 -10.99 12.02
CA VAL A 862 34.87 -12.41 12.21
C VAL A 862 36.12 -13.26 12.40
N ASP A 863 37.19 -12.97 11.65
CA ASP A 863 38.50 -13.63 11.78
C ASP A 863 39.11 -13.41 13.18
N GLU A 864 39.01 -12.19 13.71
CA GLU A 864 39.46 -11.84 15.07
C GLU A 864 38.65 -12.56 16.18
N GLN A 865 37.35 -12.82 15.99
CA GLN A 865 36.46 -13.33 17.04
C GLN A 865 36.30 -14.86 17.08
N SER A 866 35.97 -15.48 15.95
CA SER A 866 35.41 -16.85 15.92
C SER A 866 35.92 -17.72 14.76
N GLY A 867 36.54 -17.10 13.76
CA GLY A 867 37.29 -17.77 12.69
C GLY A 867 36.55 -17.88 11.35
N ILE A 868 37.33 -17.79 10.28
CA ILE A 868 36.91 -18.06 8.89
C ILE A 868 37.23 -19.52 8.58
N LEU A 869 36.28 -20.24 7.98
CA LEU A 869 36.45 -21.61 7.52
C LEU A 869 36.45 -21.66 5.99
N SER A 870 37.60 -21.92 5.37
CA SER A 870 37.69 -22.14 3.93
C SER A 870 37.31 -23.59 3.60
N VAL A 871 36.27 -23.76 2.79
CA VAL A 871 35.79 -25.08 2.35
C VAL A 871 36.39 -25.49 1.01
N SER A 872 36.82 -26.74 0.88
CA SER A 872 37.44 -27.29 -0.33
C SER A 872 36.54 -28.31 -1.05
N LYS A 873 36.96 -28.78 -2.23
CA LYS A 873 36.25 -29.85 -2.97
C LYS A 873 36.20 -31.18 -2.21
N ASN A 874 37.09 -31.40 -1.23
CA ASN A 874 37.07 -32.62 -0.41
C ASN A 874 36.00 -32.55 0.69
N ASP A 875 35.63 -31.34 1.10
CA ASP A 875 34.63 -31.08 2.14
C ASP A 875 33.20 -31.17 1.57
N ILE A 876 33.04 -30.79 0.31
CA ILE A 876 31.76 -30.78 -0.40
C ILE A 876 31.73 -31.92 -1.42
N ASN A 877 30.84 -32.89 -1.23
CA ASN A 877 30.69 -34.06 -2.11
C ASN A 877 30.00 -33.66 -3.44
N TYR A 878 30.76 -32.99 -4.30
CA TYR A 878 30.29 -32.22 -5.47
C TYR A 878 29.65 -33.09 -6.58
N ASN A 879 29.76 -34.42 -6.51
CA ASN A 879 29.39 -35.34 -7.61
C ASN A 879 27.95 -35.88 -7.59
N GLY A 880 27.20 -35.74 -6.48
CA GLY A 880 25.85 -36.33 -6.36
C GLY A 880 24.68 -35.34 -6.41
N GLY A 881 24.82 -34.17 -5.77
CA GLY A 881 23.71 -33.23 -5.52
C GLY A 881 23.39 -32.29 -6.68
N LEU A 882 24.36 -31.98 -7.55
CA LEU A 882 24.19 -31.01 -8.63
C LEU A 882 23.18 -31.43 -9.70
N LYS A 883 22.86 -32.73 -9.85
CA LYS A 883 21.77 -33.19 -10.74
C LYS A 883 20.42 -32.54 -10.39
N ARG A 884 20.20 -32.11 -9.14
CA ARG A 884 18.96 -31.45 -8.71
C ARG A 884 18.93 -29.95 -9.01
N CYS A 885 20.06 -29.24 -8.95
CA CYS A 885 20.12 -27.81 -9.31
C CYS A 885 20.38 -27.57 -10.80
N SER A 886 21.03 -28.51 -11.51
CA SER A 886 21.37 -28.37 -12.93
C SER A 886 20.20 -28.65 -13.89
N GLN A 887 19.06 -29.15 -13.39
CA GLN A 887 17.84 -29.37 -14.18
C GLN A 887 17.02 -28.07 -14.41
N PHE A 888 17.49 -26.93 -13.91
CA PHE A 888 16.77 -25.65 -13.95
C PHE A 888 17.59 -24.51 -14.58
N ARG A 889 18.46 -24.85 -15.54
CA ARG A 889 19.02 -23.87 -16.49
C ARG A 889 17.98 -23.47 -17.52
#